data_AF-A0A3D3W0Z4-F1
#
_entry.id   AF-A0A3D3W0Z4-F1
#
_cell.length_a   1.000
_cell.length_b   1.000
_cell.length_c   1.000
_cell.angle_alpha   90.00
_cell.angle_beta   90.00
_cell.angle_gamma   90.00
#
_symmetry.space_group_name_H-M   'P 1'
#
loop_
_entity.id
_entity.type
_entity.pdbx_description
1 polymer ?
#
loop_
_entity_poly.entity_id
_entity_poly.type
_entity_poly.pdbx_seq_one_letter_code
_entity_poly.pdbx_strand_id
1 'polypeptide(L)'
;MVLVTALLLCGAVSAEDWPHWRGPNNDGHSFEMGLPEKWSPKGENLLWRRPEYASRATPVVMNDRVYVVCRAFPETNQEGEKTVCVDAKTGELIWESVHNIYLSDAPAERVGWSSVVADPKTDTVFVLGLGCVFQCLDGKTGKTIWEHSMSEEYGMLSTYGGRTNFPVVFEDLVIISGVMTGWGETAVPAHRMIAFDKQTGVARWLISTRVRPEDTTYTTPVFTTFRGQAAMVFSAADGAIYAVQPRTGKVIWKYQASTRGINSTPVVDSDGIVYAGHAEQNSSDTNVLGAVFAFDGNVEGDITEDKLLWKAPKRALGRSSLVKLENRIYFIEDGAALVILDAKTGETVGTKKLGRIMFGSPMAAGGKLYVAENTGRFYVLKPSEKGVDIVSEARLAQGEEVFGSPAASNGRIFLPTIEALYCIGSATSASSKPTATAVSREAALTDRSVAQLLLTPTEQILKPGDKLQLRVLGFNKAGQLLGPVKGAAVTAEGGGSVAADLVYTAPAAGVAAVVLTAKAGEFSAKARLRVIPQLPWKFDFADEKVPPVWIGADYRHKPAPLDGEKGLVKVSTIPKGTRSQAWLGWTSLHDYTIQADFKATQKGDRLPDMGLINQRYTLDLQGAQRLQIRSWTARLELRFAKTLDFKWQADTWYTMKFRSETQGGKVTLRGKVWKRGESEPAEWQIEATDDVPNLQGSPGLFGNATDAEFFVDNVAVNSNQK
;
A
#
# COMPACT_ATOMS: atom_id res chain seq x y z
N MET A 1 -47.23 -51.04 -0.10
CA MET A 1 -47.12 -49.77 0.64
C MET A 1 -45.64 -49.54 0.90
N VAL A 2 -44.98 -48.72 0.09
CA VAL A 2 -43.56 -48.38 0.25
C VAL A 2 -43.50 -46.90 0.61
N LEU A 3 -43.03 -46.61 1.82
CA LEU A 3 -42.86 -45.25 2.34
C LEU A 3 -41.51 -44.74 1.83
N VAL A 4 -41.52 -43.72 0.96
CA VAL A 4 -40.31 -43.02 0.52
C VAL A 4 -40.07 -41.86 1.48
N THR A 5 -39.06 -41.98 2.32
CA THR A 5 -38.59 -40.91 3.20
C THR A 5 -37.71 -39.96 2.40
N ALA A 6 -38.18 -38.74 2.13
CA ALA A 6 -37.39 -37.69 1.50
C ALA A 6 -36.38 -37.14 2.52
N LEU A 7 -35.08 -37.38 2.28
CA LEU A 7 -33.98 -36.70 2.98
C LEU A 7 -33.92 -35.25 2.49
N LEU A 8 -34.34 -34.29 3.32
CA LEU A 8 -34.03 -32.88 3.13
C LEU A 8 -32.54 -32.67 3.42
N LEU A 9 -31.74 -32.50 2.37
CA LEU A 9 -30.43 -31.87 2.47
C LEU A 9 -30.64 -30.39 2.86
N CYS A 10 -30.55 -30.09 4.16
CA CYS A 10 -30.31 -28.73 4.62
C CYS A 10 -28.93 -28.30 4.08
N GLY A 11 -28.91 -27.61 2.95
CA GLY A 11 -27.74 -26.84 2.55
C GLY A 11 -27.44 -25.85 3.67
N ALA A 12 -26.24 -25.92 4.25
CA ALA A 12 -25.76 -24.88 5.14
C ALA A 12 -25.80 -23.57 4.36
N VAL A 13 -26.65 -22.63 4.78
CA VAL A 13 -26.65 -21.26 4.28
C VAL A 13 -25.33 -20.67 4.78
N SER A 14 -24.27 -20.75 3.97
CA SER A 14 -23.01 -20.07 4.26
C SER A 14 -23.28 -18.58 4.45
N ALA A 15 -22.63 -17.94 5.41
CA ALA A 15 -22.65 -16.49 5.67
C ALA A 15 -22.19 -15.63 4.48
N GLU A 16 -22.57 -14.35 4.41
CA GLU A 16 -21.94 -13.39 3.49
C GLU A 16 -20.64 -12.89 4.13
N ASP A 17 -19.52 -13.16 3.47
CA ASP A 17 -18.24 -12.59 3.86
C ASP A 17 -18.18 -11.09 3.50
N TRP A 18 -17.40 -10.33 4.28
CA TRP A 18 -17.02 -8.95 3.99
C TRP A 18 -15.52 -8.90 3.66
N PRO A 19 -15.07 -9.45 2.51
CA PRO A 19 -13.65 -9.70 2.27
C PRO A 19 -12.81 -8.45 2.01
N HIS A 20 -13.44 -7.34 1.65
CA HIS A 20 -12.78 -6.06 1.38
C HIS A 20 -13.28 -4.98 2.33
N TRP A 21 -12.51 -3.92 2.55
CA TRP A 21 -12.90 -2.81 3.43
C TRP A 21 -14.25 -2.17 3.06
N ARG A 22 -14.65 -2.18 1.77
CA ARG A 22 -15.94 -1.69 1.25
C ARG A 22 -16.95 -2.80 0.93
N GLY A 23 -16.74 -3.98 1.49
CA GLY A 23 -17.62 -5.13 1.29
C GLY A 23 -17.36 -5.88 0.00
N PRO A 24 -18.16 -6.91 -0.29
CA PRO A 24 -17.88 -7.89 -1.35
C PRO A 24 -17.69 -7.30 -2.74
N ASN A 25 -18.30 -6.15 -3.03
CA ASN A 25 -18.22 -5.47 -4.34
C ASN A 25 -17.31 -4.22 -4.34
N ASN A 26 -16.62 -3.91 -3.24
CA ASN A 26 -15.84 -2.67 -3.05
C ASN A 26 -16.64 -1.35 -3.23
N ASP A 27 -17.97 -1.39 -3.15
CA ASP A 27 -18.85 -0.26 -3.42
C ASP A 27 -19.59 0.26 -2.17
N GLY A 28 -19.38 -0.36 -1.01
CA GLY A 28 -20.01 0.01 0.26
C GLY A 28 -21.36 -0.65 0.52
N HIS A 29 -21.79 -1.61 -0.31
CA HIS A 29 -23.01 -2.39 -0.07
C HIS A 29 -22.76 -3.67 0.72
N SER A 30 -23.67 -3.95 1.66
CA SER A 30 -23.88 -5.28 2.24
C SER A 30 -25.17 -5.86 1.69
N PHE A 31 -25.19 -7.16 1.43
CA PHE A 31 -26.44 -7.85 1.14
C PHE A 31 -27.21 -8.19 2.43
N GLU A 32 -26.59 -8.20 3.62
CA GLU A 32 -27.29 -8.47 4.87
C GLU A 32 -28.56 -7.62 5.07
N MET A 33 -29.67 -8.29 5.44
CA MET A 33 -30.92 -7.66 5.85
C MET A 33 -31.08 -7.76 7.38
N GLY A 34 -31.95 -6.93 7.95
CA GLY A 34 -32.25 -7.00 9.39
C GLY A 34 -31.09 -6.63 10.32
N LEU A 35 -30.07 -5.92 9.81
CA LEU A 35 -29.03 -5.32 10.64
C LEU A 35 -29.63 -4.42 11.74
N PRO A 36 -28.98 -4.32 12.92
CA PRO A 36 -29.53 -3.61 14.07
C PRO A 36 -29.77 -2.13 13.76
N GLU A 37 -31.03 -1.71 13.82
CA GLU A 37 -31.42 -0.32 13.60
C GLU A 37 -31.15 0.59 14.80
N LYS A 38 -30.99 0.02 16.00
CA LYS A 38 -30.71 0.73 17.25
C LYS A 38 -29.65 -0.04 18.02
N TRP A 39 -28.76 0.67 18.70
CA TRP A 39 -27.78 0.06 19.60
C TRP A 39 -27.23 1.11 20.57
N SER A 40 -26.54 0.66 21.61
CA SER A 40 -25.75 1.56 22.45
C SER A 40 -24.44 0.92 22.92
N PRO A 41 -23.38 1.71 23.12
CA PRO A 41 -22.12 1.21 23.68
C PRO A 41 -22.27 0.74 25.14
N LYS A 42 -23.44 0.93 25.75
CA LYS A 42 -23.76 0.52 27.13
C LYS A 42 -24.45 -0.85 27.22
N GLY A 43 -24.80 -1.49 26.09
CA GLY A 43 -25.28 -2.88 26.09
C GLY A 43 -26.41 -3.22 25.12
N GLU A 44 -27.19 -2.24 24.64
CA GLU A 44 -28.27 -2.52 23.68
C GLU A 44 -27.67 -2.95 22.33
N ASN A 45 -28.03 -4.16 21.87
CA ASN A 45 -27.49 -4.77 20.65
C ASN A 45 -25.95 -4.73 20.57
N LEU A 46 -25.28 -4.81 21.71
CA LEU A 46 -23.82 -4.91 21.81
C LEU A 46 -23.45 -6.33 22.22
N LEU A 47 -22.90 -7.10 21.29
CA LEU A 47 -22.50 -8.48 21.54
C LEU A 47 -21.16 -8.54 22.29
N TRP A 48 -20.19 -7.76 21.85
CA TRP A 48 -18.90 -7.64 22.50
C TRP A 48 -18.19 -6.34 22.14
N ARG A 49 -17.23 -5.96 23.00
CA ARG A 49 -16.30 -4.84 22.84
C ARG A 49 -14.91 -5.32 23.24
N ARG A 50 -13.91 -5.08 22.38
CA ARG A 50 -12.52 -5.53 22.59
C ARG A 50 -11.53 -4.37 22.40
N PRO A 51 -11.08 -3.75 23.51
CA PRO A 51 -10.07 -2.68 23.47
C PRO A 51 -8.74 -3.09 22.85
N GLU A 52 -8.40 -4.37 22.97
CA GLU A 52 -7.14 -4.96 22.50
C GLU A 52 -7.01 -4.90 20.97
N TYR A 53 -8.11 -4.65 20.27
CA TYR A 53 -8.22 -4.56 18.81
C TYR A 53 -8.64 -3.16 18.33
N ALA A 54 -8.43 -2.13 19.16
CA ALA A 54 -8.58 -0.74 18.78
C ALA A 54 -7.81 -0.43 17.49
N SER A 55 -8.48 0.17 16.51
CA SER A 55 -7.92 0.38 15.19
C SER A 55 -8.59 1.51 14.42
N ARG A 56 -7.84 2.06 13.46
CA ARG A 56 -8.36 2.92 12.39
C ARG A 56 -8.81 2.14 11.16
N ALA A 57 -8.44 0.86 11.06
CA ALA A 57 -8.66 0.04 9.88
C ALA A 57 -10.11 -0.43 9.84
N THR A 58 -10.69 -0.48 8.65
CA THR A 58 -11.97 -1.15 8.49
C THR A 58 -11.73 -2.66 8.62
N PRO A 59 -12.44 -3.37 9.52
CA PRO A 59 -12.29 -4.82 9.63
C PRO A 59 -12.85 -5.51 8.39
N VAL A 60 -12.31 -6.68 8.07
CA VAL A 60 -12.91 -7.60 7.09
C VAL A 60 -13.38 -8.86 7.80
N VAL A 61 -14.37 -9.52 7.21
CA VAL A 61 -14.95 -10.74 7.76
C VAL A 61 -14.90 -11.84 6.71
N MET A 62 -14.35 -12.98 7.07
CA MET A 62 -14.31 -14.16 6.20
C MET A 62 -14.44 -15.41 7.06
N ASN A 63 -15.34 -16.32 6.67
CA ASN A 63 -15.51 -17.62 7.34
C ASN A 63 -15.70 -17.49 8.86
N ASP A 64 -16.62 -16.61 9.29
CA ASP A 64 -16.93 -16.31 10.70
C ASP A 64 -15.74 -15.76 11.53
N ARG A 65 -14.71 -15.24 10.87
CA ARG A 65 -13.55 -14.62 11.50
C ARG A 65 -13.44 -13.16 11.10
N VAL A 66 -13.12 -12.31 12.06
CA VAL A 66 -12.86 -10.88 11.83
C VAL A 66 -11.36 -10.65 11.81
N TYR A 67 -10.88 -9.92 10.80
CA TYR A 67 -9.48 -9.58 10.63
C TYR A 67 -9.31 -8.05 10.66
N VAL A 68 -8.33 -7.57 11.41
CA VAL A 68 -8.03 -6.14 11.51
C VAL A 68 -6.54 -5.92 11.77
N VAL A 69 -5.99 -4.81 11.24
CA VAL A 69 -4.63 -4.34 11.57
C VAL A 69 -4.72 -3.39 12.75
N CYS A 70 -3.93 -3.56 13.80
CA CYS A 70 -3.88 -2.65 14.94
C CYS A 70 -2.46 -2.53 15.52
N ARG A 71 -2.28 -1.65 16.51
CA ARG A 71 -1.00 -1.50 17.23
C ARG A 71 -0.71 -2.76 18.02
N ALA A 72 0.51 -3.27 17.93
CA ALA A 72 1.03 -4.29 18.82
C ALA A 72 1.70 -3.60 20.01
N PHE A 73 1.41 -4.07 21.23
CA PHE A 73 2.05 -3.62 22.47
C PHE A 73 2.25 -2.08 22.59
N PRO A 74 1.17 -1.28 22.46
CA PRO A 74 1.26 0.17 22.41
C PRO A 74 1.95 0.75 23.66
N GLU A 75 2.76 1.80 23.46
CA GLU A 75 3.50 2.49 24.52
C GLU A 75 4.51 1.60 25.27
N THR A 76 5.06 0.60 24.58
CA THR A 76 6.13 -0.27 25.10
C THR A 76 7.33 -0.31 24.14
N ASN A 77 8.44 -0.91 24.59
CA ASN A 77 9.59 -1.18 23.73
C ASN A 77 9.41 -2.33 22.73
N GLN A 78 8.26 -2.98 22.74
CA GLN A 78 7.86 -3.99 21.76
C GLN A 78 6.84 -3.44 20.77
N GLU A 79 6.61 -2.12 20.80
CA GLU A 79 5.57 -1.50 19.98
C GLU A 79 5.79 -1.74 18.48
N GLY A 80 4.71 -2.12 17.80
CA GLY A 80 4.73 -2.39 16.37
C GLY A 80 3.33 -2.41 15.78
N GLU A 81 3.18 -3.16 14.70
CA GLU A 81 1.91 -3.44 14.04
C GLU A 81 1.56 -4.91 14.19
N LYS A 82 0.28 -5.24 14.33
CA LYS A 82 -0.18 -6.62 14.25
C LYS A 82 -1.41 -6.74 13.38
N THR A 83 -1.50 -7.87 12.68
CA THR A 83 -2.77 -8.35 12.14
C THR A 83 -3.36 -9.33 13.14
N VAL A 84 -4.60 -9.12 13.55
CA VAL A 84 -5.32 -10.04 14.45
C VAL A 84 -6.45 -10.72 13.72
N CYS A 85 -6.74 -11.95 14.15
CA CYS A 85 -7.91 -12.71 13.76
C CYS A 85 -8.68 -13.11 15.01
N VAL A 86 -9.97 -12.82 15.03
CA VAL A 86 -10.85 -13.09 16.16
C VAL A 86 -12.12 -13.79 15.70
N ASP A 87 -12.72 -14.57 16.57
CA ASP A 87 -14.04 -15.16 16.32
C ASP A 87 -15.09 -14.06 16.20
N ALA A 88 -15.86 -14.04 15.11
CA ALA A 88 -16.82 -12.97 14.84
C ALA A 88 -17.96 -12.92 15.88
N LYS A 89 -18.29 -14.05 16.51
CA LYS A 89 -19.39 -14.17 17.47
C LYS A 89 -18.94 -13.80 18.88
N THR A 90 -17.76 -14.21 19.32
CA THR A 90 -17.28 -14.03 20.70
C THR A 90 -16.26 -12.91 20.85
N GLY A 91 -15.61 -12.50 19.76
CA GLY A 91 -14.49 -11.56 19.78
C GLY A 91 -13.26 -12.12 20.50
N GLU A 92 -13.16 -13.43 20.66
CA GLU A 92 -11.99 -14.09 21.24
C GLU A 92 -10.86 -14.22 20.21
N LEU A 93 -9.62 -14.06 20.68
CA LEU A 93 -8.44 -14.20 19.85
C LEU A 93 -8.34 -15.61 19.28
N ILE A 94 -8.17 -15.71 17.96
CA ILE A 94 -7.79 -16.97 17.29
C ILE A 94 -6.28 -16.96 17.05
N TRP A 95 -5.76 -15.89 16.44
CA TRP A 95 -4.33 -15.69 16.23
C TRP A 95 -3.99 -14.21 16.08
N GLU A 96 -2.72 -13.87 16.33
CA GLU A 96 -2.14 -12.57 15.95
C GLU A 96 -0.78 -12.75 15.29
N SER A 97 -0.44 -11.84 14.37
CA SER A 97 0.82 -11.82 13.64
C SER A 97 1.45 -10.45 13.79
N VAL A 98 2.55 -10.36 14.55
CA VAL A 98 3.19 -9.11 15.00
C VAL A 98 4.40 -8.80 14.13
N HIS A 99 4.55 -7.53 13.73
CA HIS A 99 5.62 -7.03 12.91
C HIS A 99 6.21 -5.73 13.46
N ASN A 100 7.54 -5.62 13.36
CA ASN A 100 8.23 -4.37 13.62
C ASN A 100 7.90 -3.34 12.54
N ILE A 101 7.70 -2.10 12.96
CA ILE A 101 7.76 -0.95 12.06
C ILE A 101 9.19 -0.45 12.06
N TYR A 102 9.77 -0.32 10.87
CA TYR A 102 11.16 0.09 10.69
C TYR A 102 11.27 1.09 9.54
N LEU A 103 12.31 1.92 9.58
CA LEU A 103 12.69 2.89 8.55
C LEU A 103 11.60 3.91 8.17
N SER A 104 10.53 3.97 8.96
CA SER A 104 9.37 4.83 8.75
C SER A 104 9.41 6.07 9.65
N ASP A 105 8.77 7.14 9.19
CA ASP A 105 8.47 8.36 9.92
C ASP A 105 7.01 8.46 10.35
N ALA A 106 6.19 7.48 10.00
CA ALA A 106 4.80 7.45 10.38
C ALA A 106 4.68 7.27 11.91
N PRO A 107 3.89 8.13 12.60
CA PRO A 107 3.57 7.96 14.01
C PRO A 107 2.81 6.65 14.26
N ALA A 108 2.99 6.03 15.42
CA ALA A 108 2.34 4.76 15.73
C ALA A 108 0.81 4.87 15.80
N GLU A 109 0.30 6.06 16.11
CA GLU A 109 -1.13 6.34 16.08
C GLU A 109 -1.69 6.15 14.68
N ARG A 110 -0.87 6.16 13.61
CA ARG A 110 -1.29 5.90 12.23
C ARG A 110 -1.31 4.42 11.85
N VAL A 111 -0.90 3.51 12.73
CA VAL A 111 -1.07 2.08 12.51
C VAL A 111 -2.55 1.75 12.29
N GLY A 112 -2.83 0.84 11.35
CA GLY A 112 -4.19 0.53 10.92
C GLY A 112 -4.81 1.57 10.00
N TRP A 113 -4.03 2.48 9.37
CA TRP A 113 -4.58 3.30 8.28
C TRP A 113 -4.98 2.46 7.06
N SER A 114 -4.28 1.33 6.87
CA SER A 114 -4.57 0.31 5.87
C SER A 114 -5.54 -0.74 6.42
N SER A 115 -6.43 -1.23 5.57
CA SER A 115 -7.27 -2.39 5.87
C SER A 115 -6.70 -3.62 5.18
N VAL A 116 -6.85 -4.80 5.80
CA VAL A 116 -6.52 -6.07 5.13
C VAL A 116 -7.56 -6.39 4.05
N VAL A 117 -7.24 -7.33 3.17
CA VAL A 117 -8.22 -8.00 2.29
C VAL A 117 -8.17 -9.49 2.54
N ALA A 118 -9.32 -10.13 2.60
CA ALA A 118 -9.47 -11.57 2.71
C ALA A 118 -9.87 -12.17 1.36
N ASP A 119 -9.43 -13.39 1.07
CA ASP A 119 -9.88 -14.17 -0.08
C ASP A 119 -10.59 -15.45 0.40
N PRO A 120 -11.93 -15.46 0.41
CA PRO A 120 -12.72 -16.63 0.82
C PRO A 120 -12.42 -17.90 0.02
N LYS A 121 -11.95 -17.78 -1.24
CA LYS A 121 -11.67 -18.92 -2.10
C LYS A 121 -10.44 -19.70 -1.64
N THR A 122 -9.43 -19.01 -1.12
CA THR A 122 -8.15 -19.61 -0.69
C THR A 122 -7.97 -19.60 0.83
N ASP A 123 -8.88 -18.95 1.56
CA ASP A 123 -8.80 -18.73 3.00
C ASP A 123 -7.47 -18.04 3.41
N THR A 124 -7.11 -16.99 2.66
CA THR A 124 -5.88 -16.21 2.86
C THR A 124 -6.19 -14.75 3.11
N VAL A 125 -5.33 -14.07 3.86
CA VAL A 125 -5.45 -12.64 4.17
C VAL A 125 -4.21 -11.91 3.67
N PHE A 126 -4.40 -10.78 2.99
CA PHE A 126 -3.32 -9.93 2.50
C PHE A 126 -3.31 -8.60 3.24
N VAL A 127 -2.12 -8.17 3.66
CA VAL A 127 -1.91 -6.93 4.43
C VAL A 127 -0.79 -6.11 3.82
N LEU A 128 -1.04 -4.82 3.57
CA LEU A 128 0.01 -3.82 3.31
C LEU A 128 0.08 -2.87 4.50
N GLY A 129 1.05 -3.14 5.37
CA GLY A 129 1.24 -2.48 6.65
C GLY A 129 1.86 -1.08 6.58
N LEU A 130 1.89 -0.38 7.72
CA LEU A 130 2.43 0.98 7.83
C LEU A 130 3.91 1.08 7.39
N GLY A 131 4.70 0.06 7.73
CA GLY A 131 6.12 -0.06 7.35
C GLY A 131 6.37 -0.43 5.89
N CYS A 132 5.32 -0.43 5.04
CA CYS A 132 5.36 -0.93 3.66
C CYS A 132 5.77 -2.42 3.59
N VAL A 133 5.37 -3.20 4.59
CA VAL A 133 5.50 -4.66 4.58
C VAL A 133 4.23 -5.23 3.96
N PHE A 134 4.38 -5.98 2.86
CA PHE A 134 3.27 -6.61 2.15
C PHE A 134 3.30 -8.12 2.35
N GLN A 135 2.25 -8.69 2.94
CA GLN A 135 2.24 -10.10 3.32
C GLN A 135 1.00 -10.81 2.83
N CYS A 136 1.17 -12.11 2.58
CA CYS A 136 0.08 -13.09 2.53
C CYS A 136 0.16 -13.96 3.77
N LEU A 137 -0.93 -14.01 4.51
CA LEU A 137 -1.10 -14.79 5.73
C LEU A 137 -2.11 -15.91 5.48
N ASP A 138 -1.84 -17.08 6.03
CA ASP A 138 -2.82 -18.15 6.15
C ASP A 138 -3.97 -17.67 7.06
N GLY A 139 -5.21 -17.68 6.56
CA GLY A 139 -6.36 -17.10 7.25
C GLY A 139 -6.76 -17.83 8.54
N LYS A 140 -6.33 -19.09 8.73
CA LYS A 140 -6.65 -19.91 9.90
C LYS A 140 -5.59 -19.79 11.00
N THR A 141 -4.34 -19.58 10.63
CA THR A 141 -3.19 -19.68 11.55
C THR A 141 -2.42 -18.38 11.71
N GLY A 142 -2.59 -17.41 10.80
CA GLY A 142 -1.82 -16.16 10.79
C GLY A 142 -0.37 -16.31 10.33
N LYS A 143 0.04 -17.52 9.94
CA LYS A 143 1.40 -17.79 9.46
C LYS A 143 1.63 -17.11 8.11
N THR A 144 2.75 -16.40 8.00
CA THR A 144 3.20 -15.81 6.73
C THR A 144 3.48 -16.90 5.69
N ILE A 145 2.80 -16.81 4.56
CA ILE A 145 3.01 -17.65 3.37
C ILE A 145 4.14 -17.04 2.52
N TRP A 146 4.07 -15.73 2.28
CA TRP A 146 5.12 -14.94 1.65
C TRP A 146 5.03 -13.49 2.13
N GLU A 147 6.16 -12.75 2.02
CA GLU A 147 6.29 -11.35 2.42
C GLU A 147 7.21 -10.60 1.44
N HIS A 148 6.90 -9.33 1.22
CA HIS A 148 7.77 -8.36 0.57
C HIS A 148 8.00 -7.13 1.45
N SER A 149 9.24 -6.65 1.48
CA SER A 149 9.56 -5.30 1.95
C SER A 149 9.43 -4.34 0.78
N MET A 150 8.26 -3.71 0.63
CA MET A 150 7.95 -2.88 -0.54
C MET A 150 8.86 -1.65 -0.64
N SER A 151 9.35 -1.14 0.49
CA SER A 151 10.36 -0.08 0.52
C SER A 151 11.67 -0.53 -0.12
N GLU A 152 12.17 -1.70 0.29
CA GLU A 152 13.49 -2.21 -0.10
C GLU A 152 13.49 -2.82 -1.51
N GLU A 153 12.40 -3.50 -1.90
CA GLU A 153 12.29 -4.23 -3.16
C GLU A 153 11.73 -3.41 -4.31
N TYR A 154 10.88 -2.42 -4.00
CA TYR A 154 10.13 -1.64 -4.99
C TYR A 154 10.12 -0.13 -4.70
N GLY A 155 10.88 0.35 -3.72
CA GLY A 155 11.03 1.77 -3.44
C GLY A 155 9.73 2.45 -2.96
N MET A 156 8.77 1.69 -2.42
CA MET A 156 7.54 2.24 -1.86
C MET A 156 7.85 3.18 -0.69
N LEU A 157 7.13 4.30 -0.63
CA LEU A 157 7.35 5.32 0.40
C LEU A 157 6.36 5.14 1.55
N SER A 158 6.88 4.99 2.77
CA SER A 158 6.11 5.32 3.98
C SER A 158 6.20 6.83 4.21
N THR A 159 5.13 7.46 4.68
CA THR A 159 5.11 8.90 4.97
C THR A 159 4.51 9.15 6.35
N TYR A 160 4.80 10.31 6.93
CA TYR A 160 4.22 10.77 8.20
C TYR A 160 2.69 10.58 8.31
N GLY A 161 1.96 10.73 7.20
CA GLY A 161 0.51 10.53 7.17
C GLY A 161 0.06 9.08 7.42
N GLY A 162 0.98 8.12 7.29
CA GLY A 162 0.74 6.68 7.45
C GLY A 162 -0.15 6.06 6.37
N ARG A 163 -0.50 6.82 5.33
CA ARG A 163 -1.40 6.41 4.26
C ARG A 163 -0.71 5.41 3.35
N THR A 164 -1.17 4.17 3.37
CA THR A 164 -0.93 3.14 2.37
C THR A 164 -2.27 2.74 1.73
N ASN A 165 -2.25 2.21 0.50
CA ASN A 165 -3.48 1.73 -0.14
C ASN A 165 -3.79 0.31 0.33
N PHE A 166 -5.05 -0.10 0.18
CA PHE A 166 -5.49 -1.43 0.59
C PHE A 166 -5.24 -2.42 -0.55
N PRO A 167 -4.75 -3.65 -0.27
CA PRO A 167 -4.63 -4.66 -1.32
C PRO A 167 -6.02 -5.08 -1.81
N VAL A 168 -6.11 -5.47 -3.08
CA VAL A 168 -7.34 -6.02 -3.68
C VAL A 168 -7.05 -7.33 -4.39
N VAL A 169 -8.02 -8.24 -4.38
CA VAL A 169 -7.90 -9.56 -5.02
C VAL A 169 -8.73 -9.58 -6.30
N PHE A 170 -8.13 -10.03 -7.40
CA PHE A 170 -8.80 -10.29 -8.66
C PHE A 170 -8.29 -11.62 -9.23
N GLU A 171 -9.16 -12.63 -9.26
CA GLU A 171 -8.79 -13.99 -9.70
C GLU A 171 -7.58 -14.55 -8.95
N ASP A 172 -6.45 -14.76 -9.64
CA ASP A 172 -5.20 -15.27 -9.07
C ASP A 172 -4.21 -14.15 -8.72
N LEU A 173 -4.65 -12.89 -8.81
CA LEU A 173 -3.85 -11.71 -8.52
C LEU A 173 -4.24 -11.08 -7.18
N VAL A 174 -3.24 -10.60 -6.47
CA VAL A 174 -3.39 -9.58 -5.43
C VAL A 174 -2.67 -8.32 -5.90
N ILE A 175 -3.35 -7.19 -5.86
CA ILE A 175 -2.90 -5.92 -6.44
C ILE A 175 -2.78 -4.90 -5.33
N ILE A 176 -1.63 -4.22 -5.27
CA ILE A 176 -1.40 -3.07 -4.39
C ILE A 176 -1.01 -1.86 -5.20
N SER A 177 -1.09 -0.69 -4.57
CA SER A 177 -0.62 0.55 -5.19
C SER A 177 -0.03 1.52 -4.16
N GLY A 178 0.77 2.46 -4.65
CA GLY A 178 1.34 3.51 -3.80
C GLY A 178 2.32 4.37 -4.56
N VAL A 179 2.81 5.41 -3.89
CA VAL A 179 3.91 6.22 -4.42
C VAL A 179 5.20 5.43 -4.21
N MET A 180 5.86 5.13 -5.32
CA MET A 180 7.08 4.37 -5.34
C MET A 180 8.17 5.18 -6.03
N THR A 181 9.39 5.02 -5.56
CA THR A 181 10.61 5.23 -6.34
C THR A 181 11.06 3.89 -6.91
N GLY A 182 12.15 3.84 -7.64
CA GLY A 182 12.62 2.57 -8.22
C GLY A 182 14.04 2.70 -8.70
N TRP A 183 14.36 1.92 -9.72
CA TRP A 183 15.64 1.93 -10.42
C TRP A 183 15.42 2.06 -11.94
N GLY A 184 16.44 2.46 -12.68
CA GLY A 184 16.37 2.71 -14.12
C GLY A 184 15.17 3.59 -14.52
N GLU A 185 14.38 3.15 -15.49
CA GLU A 185 13.19 3.88 -15.98
C GLU A 185 12.13 4.17 -14.90
N THR A 186 12.17 3.49 -13.74
CA THR A 186 11.26 3.72 -12.60
C THR A 186 11.88 4.54 -11.47
N ALA A 187 13.09 5.07 -11.63
CA ALA A 187 13.77 5.85 -10.60
C ALA A 187 12.95 7.08 -10.14
N VAL A 188 12.27 7.74 -11.08
CA VAL A 188 11.41 8.90 -10.79
C VAL A 188 10.18 8.47 -9.98
N PRO A 189 9.83 9.18 -8.88
CA PRO A 189 8.63 8.89 -8.11
C PRO A 189 7.36 8.97 -8.98
N ALA A 190 6.52 7.94 -8.89
CA ALA A 190 5.21 7.88 -9.53
C ALA A 190 4.23 7.09 -8.66
N HIS A 191 2.92 7.27 -8.87
CA HIS A 191 1.95 6.31 -8.36
C HIS A 191 2.09 5.05 -9.20
N ARG A 192 2.31 3.91 -8.56
CA ARG A 192 2.47 2.64 -9.25
C ARG A 192 1.49 1.63 -8.71
N MET A 193 1.09 0.72 -9.59
CA MET A 193 0.36 -0.48 -9.23
C MET A 193 1.19 -1.69 -9.58
N ILE A 194 1.17 -2.68 -8.71
CA ILE A 194 1.84 -3.95 -8.92
C ILE A 194 0.82 -5.05 -8.63
N ALA A 195 0.65 -5.96 -9.58
CA ALA A 195 -0.06 -7.20 -9.34
C ALA A 195 0.93 -8.32 -9.07
N PHE A 196 0.65 -9.05 -8.01
CA PHE A 196 1.38 -10.24 -7.62
C PHE A 196 0.51 -11.46 -7.84
N ASP A 197 1.14 -12.57 -8.19
CA ASP A 197 0.52 -13.88 -8.07
C ASP A 197 0.22 -14.13 -6.60
N LYS A 198 -1.06 -14.28 -6.25
CA LYS A 198 -1.51 -14.28 -4.85
C LYS A 198 -0.99 -15.47 -4.05
N GLN A 199 -0.63 -16.57 -4.72
CA GLN A 199 -0.12 -17.78 -4.07
C GLN A 199 1.38 -17.68 -3.81
N THR A 200 2.13 -17.04 -4.70
CA THR A 200 3.61 -17.08 -4.68
C THR A 200 4.27 -15.75 -4.33
N GLY A 201 3.57 -14.63 -4.38
CA GLY A 201 4.16 -13.30 -4.21
C GLY A 201 4.97 -12.83 -5.42
N VAL A 202 4.95 -13.55 -6.56
CA VAL A 202 5.74 -13.16 -7.73
C VAL A 202 5.05 -12.02 -8.48
N ALA A 203 5.76 -10.92 -8.74
CA ALA A 203 5.24 -9.79 -9.50
C ALA A 203 4.92 -10.18 -10.96
N ARG A 204 3.68 -9.96 -11.38
CA ARG A 204 3.13 -10.34 -12.69
C ARG A 204 3.11 -9.19 -13.68
N TRP A 205 2.74 -8.00 -13.22
CA TRP A 205 2.81 -6.77 -14.00
C TRP A 205 2.98 -5.57 -13.06
N LEU A 206 3.59 -4.50 -13.59
CA LEU A 206 3.76 -3.23 -12.91
C LEU A 206 3.44 -2.11 -13.90
N ILE A 207 2.64 -1.13 -13.46
CA ILE A 207 2.37 0.08 -14.23
C ILE A 207 2.69 1.34 -13.42
N SER A 208 3.02 2.42 -14.12
CA SER A 208 3.27 3.74 -13.53
C SER A 208 2.30 4.76 -14.08
N THR A 209 1.74 5.61 -13.22
CA THR A 209 1.13 6.85 -13.66
C THR A 209 2.19 7.82 -14.19
N ARG A 210 1.77 8.83 -14.96
CA ARG A 210 2.70 9.73 -15.67
C ARG A 210 3.00 11.00 -14.90
N VAL A 211 1.97 11.61 -14.31
CA VAL A 211 2.12 12.86 -13.58
C VAL A 211 2.74 12.56 -12.22
N ARG A 212 3.74 13.36 -11.82
CA ARG A 212 4.41 13.17 -10.54
C ARG A 212 3.40 13.39 -9.41
N PRO A 213 3.29 12.45 -8.46
CA PRO A 213 2.40 12.60 -7.33
C PRO A 213 2.75 13.83 -6.49
N GLU A 214 1.73 14.58 -6.11
CA GLU A 214 1.87 15.66 -5.15
C GLU A 214 1.73 15.17 -3.70
N ASP A 215 0.99 14.08 -3.50
CA ASP A 215 0.57 13.50 -2.22
C ASP A 215 0.65 11.96 -2.25
N THR A 216 0.42 11.31 -1.10
CA THR A 216 0.08 9.87 -1.04
C THR A 216 -1.43 9.67 -1.05
N THR A 217 -1.89 8.47 -1.39
CA THR A 217 -3.32 8.13 -1.43
C THR A 217 -3.64 6.88 -0.60
N TYR A 218 -4.92 6.72 -0.27
CA TYR A 218 -5.48 5.58 0.47
C TYR A 218 -6.83 5.14 -0.11
N THR A 219 -6.89 5.07 -1.44
CA THR A 219 -8.09 4.69 -2.21
C THR A 219 -8.00 3.25 -2.67
N THR A 220 -9.14 2.62 -2.94
CA THR A 220 -9.19 1.21 -3.34
C THR A 220 -9.78 1.06 -4.73
N PRO A 221 -9.23 0.17 -5.56
CA PRO A 221 -9.84 -0.13 -6.82
C PRO A 221 -11.20 -0.85 -6.71
N VAL A 222 -12.12 -0.51 -7.61
CA VAL A 222 -13.39 -1.22 -7.81
C VAL A 222 -13.30 -2.03 -9.10
N PHE A 223 -13.70 -3.30 -9.04
CA PHE A 223 -13.78 -4.15 -10.22
C PHE A 223 -15.16 -4.07 -10.87
N THR A 224 -15.17 -3.96 -12.19
CA THR A 224 -16.38 -3.90 -13.00
C THR A 224 -16.12 -4.46 -14.40
N THR A 225 -17.13 -4.42 -15.26
CA THR A 225 -17.02 -4.79 -16.66
C THR A 225 -17.53 -3.62 -17.53
N PHE A 226 -16.69 -3.12 -18.43
CA PHE A 226 -17.08 -2.14 -19.45
C PHE A 226 -17.13 -2.81 -20.80
N ARG A 227 -18.28 -2.76 -21.50
CA ARG A 227 -18.45 -3.35 -22.85
C ARG A 227 -17.95 -4.80 -22.96
N GLY A 228 -18.20 -5.61 -21.93
CA GLY A 228 -17.79 -7.02 -21.86
C GLY A 228 -16.31 -7.27 -21.51
N GLN A 229 -15.53 -6.23 -21.23
CA GLN A 229 -14.12 -6.31 -20.80
C GLN A 229 -13.99 -6.04 -19.29
N ALA A 230 -13.25 -6.88 -18.57
CA ALA A 230 -12.94 -6.65 -17.16
C ALA A 230 -12.13 -5.35 -16.97
N ALA A 231 -12.52 -4.56 -15.97
CA ALA A 231 -11.91 -3.28 -15.64
C ALA A 231 -11.73 -3.12 -14.13
N MET A 232 -10.67 -2.41 -13.76
CA MET A 232 -10.36 -2.00 -12.40
C MET A 232 -10.30 -0.47 -12.38
N VAL A 233 -11.23 0.16 -11.66
CA VAL A 233 -11.37 1.62 -11.58
C VAL A 233 -10.83 2.13 -10.26
N PHE A 234 -9.92 3.12 -10.28
CA PHE A 234 -9.29 3.65 -9.07
C PHE A 234 -8.90 5.12 -9.22
N SER A 235 -8.82 5.81 -8.08
CA SER A 235 -8.25 7.14 -7.96
C SER A 235 -6.73 7.05 -7.72
N ALA A 236 -5.95 8.02 -8.17
CA ALA A 236 -4.49 7.97 -8.08
C ALA A 236 -3.88 9.22 -7.43
N ALA A 237 -2.64 9.09 -6.98
CA ALA A 237 -1.89 10.16 -6.34
C ALA A 237 -1.47 11.29 -7.29
N ASP A 238 -1.70 11.10 -8.59
CA ASP A 238 -1.46 12.08 -9.64
C ASP A 238 -2.73 12.89 -10.01
N GLY A 239 -3.81 12.74 -9.24
CA GLY A 239 -5.06 13.48 -9.37
C GLY A 239 -6.00 12.99 -10.47
N ALA A 240 -5.71 11.84 -11.06
CA ALA A 240 -6.57 11.22 -12.04
C ALA A 240 -7.34 10.02 -11.48
N ILE A 241 -8.42 9.69 -12.18
CA ILE A 241 -9.15 8.43 -12.05
C ILE A 241 -8.85 7.62 -13.30
N TYR A 242 -8.55 6.34 -13.10
CA TYR A 242 -8.17 5.42 -14.17
C TYR A 242 -9.13 4.24 -14.19
N ALA A 243 -9.41 3.72 -15.39
CA ALA A 243 -9.75 2.31 -15.55
C ALA A 243 -8.61 1.58 -16.23
N VAL A 244 -8.24 0.42 -15.70
CA VAL A 244 -7.21 -0.45 -16.27
C VAL A 244 -7.73 -1.89 -16.38
N GLN A 245 -7.16 -2.67 -17.28
CA GLN A 245 -7.35 -4.12 -17.32
C GLN A 245 -6.68 -4.75 -16.10
N PRO A 246 -7.40 -5.47 -15.22
CA PRO A 246 -6.82 -6.02 -13.99
C PRO A 246 -5.76 -7.10 -14.25
N ARG A 247 -5.85 -7.82 -15.38
CA ARG A 247 -4.90 -8.90 -15.71
C ARG A 247 -3.59 -8.42 -16.32
N THR A 248 -3.57 -7.23 -16.93
CA THR A 248 -2.43 -6.74 -17.71
C THR A 248 -1.92 -5.37 -17.28
N GLY A 249 -2.70 -4.61 -16.49
CA GLY A 249 -2.43 -3.22 -16.14
C GLY A 249 -2.66 -2.23 -17.29
N LYS A 250 -3.10 -2.68 -18.47
CA LYS A 250 -3.32 -1.78 -19.62
C LYS A 250 -4.41 -0.76 -19.30
N VAL A 251 -4.09 0.53 -19.46
CA VAL A 251 -5.07 1.63 -19.32
C VAL A 251 -6.16 1.50 -20.38
N ILE A 252 -7.41 1.58 -19.93
CA ILE A 252 -8.62 1.62 -20.76
C ILE A 252 -8.95 3.08 -21.04
N TRP A 253 -9.10 3.87 -19.97
CA TRP A 253 -9.34 5.30 -20.01
C TRP A 253 -8.76 6.00 -18.78
N LYS A 254 -8.64 7.32 -18.86
CA LYS A 254 -8.17 8.20 -17.78
C LYS A 254 -9.02 9.47 -17.74
N TYR A 255 -9.43 9.92 -16.56
CA TYR A 255 -9.97 11.28 -16.35
C TYR A 255 -9.09 12.05 -15.36
N GLN A 256 -8.52 13.18 -15.78
CA GLN A 256 -7.75 14.06 -14.88
C GLN A 256 -8.69 15.00 -14.13
N ALA A 257 -9.09 14.66 -12.91
CA ALA A 257 -10.05 15.44 -12.13
C ALA A 257 -9.40 16.54 -11.28
N SER A 258 -8.22 16.28 -10.73
CA SER A 258 -7.52 17.16 -9.79
C SER A 258 -6.06 17.37 -10.17
N THR A 259 -5.43 18.42 -9.62
CA THR A 259 -3.98 18.61 -9.63
C THR A 259 -3.24 17.82 -8.54
N ARG A 260 -3.98 17.22 -7.58
CA ARG A 260 -3.44 16.54 -6.39
C ARG A 260 -4.07 15.18 -6.17
N GLY A 261 -3.47 14.37 -5.29
CA GLY A 261 -3.90 12.99 -5.06
C GLY A 261 -5.34 12.86 -4.58
N ILE A 262 -6.08 11.90 -5.13
CA ILE A 262 -7.48 11.65 -4.79
C ILE A 262 -7.58 10.41 -3.88
N ASN A 263 -8.17 10.59 -2.69
CA ASN A 263 -8.27 9.53 -1.68
C ASN A 263 -9.62 8.79 -1.68
N SER A 264 -10.66 9.39 -2.26
CA SER A 264 -11.98 8.77 -2.32
C SER A 264 -11.96 7.60 -3.32
N THR A 265 -12.72 6.56 -3.01
CA THR A 265 -12.94 5.41 -3.89
C THR A 265 -14.15 5.70 -4.79
N PRO A 266 -14.01 5.54 -6.13
CA PRO A 266 -15.13 5.68 -7.05
C PRO A 266 -16.16 4.57 -6.86
N VAL A 267 -17.40 4.78 -7.32
CA VAL A 267 -18.43 3.74 -7.44
C VAL A 267 -18.83 3.62 -8.91
N VAL A 268 -19.03 2.40 -9.38
CA VAL A 268 -19.51 2.12 -10.74
C VAL A 268 -20.83 1.39 -10.64
N ASP A 269 -21.87 1.87 -11.33
CA ASP A 269 -23.16 1.19 -11.36
C ASP A 269 -23.24 0.12 -12.45
N SER A 270 -24.39 -0.56 -12.52
CA SER A 270 -24.64 -1.65 -13.48
C SER A 270 -24.64 -1.20 -14.94
N ASP A 271 -24.88 0.09 -15.20
CA ASP A 271 -24.89 0.66 -16.55
C ASP A 271 -23.48 1.14 -16.96
N GLY A 272 -22.51 1.04 -16.05
CA GLY A 272 -21.13 1.48 -16.25
C GLY A 272 -20.92 2.96 -16.00
N ILE A 273 -21.85 3.64 -15.33
CA ILE A 273 -21.67 5.03 -14.92
C ILE A 273 -20.74 5.08 -13.72
N VAL A 274 -19.68 5.87 -13.86
CA VAL A 274 -18.67 6.08 -12.81
C VAL A 274 -19.03 7.34 -12.04
N TYR A 275 -19.12 7.20 -10.71
CA TYR A 275 -19.33 8.28 -9.75
C TYR A 275 -18.07 8.46 -8.92
N ALA A 276 -17.53 9.68 -8.86
CA ALA A 276 -16.32 9.97 -8.10
C ALA A 276 -16.30 11.42 -7.61
N GLY A 277 -15.33 11.75 -6.74
CA GLY A 277 -15.12 13.12 -6.30
C GLY A 277 -13.82 13.31 -5.53
N HIS A 278 -13.49 14.55 -5.19
CA HIS A 278 -12.31 14.91 -4.40
C HIS A 278 -12.57 16.18 -3.60
N ALA A 279 -11.68 16.51 -2.66
CA ALA A 279 -11.66 17.81 -1.96
C ALA A 279 -10.55 18.76 -2.46
N GLU A 280 -9.74 18.30 -3.41
CA GLU A 280 -8.56 19.01 -3.90
C GLU A 280 -8.89 20.05 -4.99
N GLN A 281 -7.89 20.83 -5.42
CA GLN A 281 -8.02 21.74 -6.57
C GLN A 281 -8.43 20.98 -7.84
N ASN A 282 -9.38 21.53 -8.59
CA ASN A 282 -9.80 20.97 -9.87
C ASN A 282 -8.70 21.15 -10.93
N SER A 283 -8.57 20.20 -11.84
CA SER A 283 -7.59 20.25 -12.93
C SER A 283 -7.89 21.33 -13.98
N SER A 284 -9.18 21.59 -14.23
CA SER A 284 -9.68 22.56 -15.23
C SER A 284 -9.78 23.99 -14.71
N ASP A 285 -9.96 24.16 -13.39
CA ASP A 285 -9.97 25.46 -12.71
C ASP A 285 -9.38 25.32 -11.30
N THR A 286 -8.12 25.72 -11.14
CA THR A 286 -7.37 25.58 -9.89
C THR A 286 -7.85 26.50 -8.77
N ASN A 287 -8.79 27.41 -9.05
CA ASN A 287 -9.46 28.26 -8.04
C ASN A 287 -10.66 27.55 -7.37
N VAL A 288 -11.10 26.41 -7.91
CA VAL A 288 -12.21 25.64 -7.37
C VAL A 288 -11.68 24.44 -6.59
N LEU A 289 -12.01 24.38 -5.30
CA LEU A 289 -11.71 23.24 -4.43
C LEU A 289 -12.87 22.26 -4.41
N GLY A 290 -12.55 21.00 -4.67
CA GLY A 290 -13.45 19.86 -4.59
C GLY A 290 -14.51 19.80 -5.70
N ALA A 291 -14.93 18.58 -5.99
CA ALA A 291 -16.00 18.28 -6.92
C ALA A 291 -16.51 16.86 -6.69
N VAL A 292 -17.77 16.62 -7.03
CA VAL A 292 -18.34 15.29 -7.26
C VAL A 292 -18.87 15.28 -8.69
N PHE A 293 -18.67 14.19 -9.43
CA PHE A 293 -19.02 14.12 -10.84
C PHE A 293 -19.38 12.69 -11.26
N ALA A 294 -20.04 12.60 -12.42
CA ALA A 294 -20.31 11.34 -13.09
C ALA A 294 -19.95 11.37 -14.56
N PHE A 295 -19.56 10.22 -15.11
CA PHE A 295 -19.32 10.02 -16.53
C PHE A 295 -19.57 8.56 -16.92
N ASP A 296 -19.79 8.30 -18.21
CA ASP A 296 -19.90 6.95 -18.74
C ASP A 296 -18.52 6.30 -18.85
N GLY A 297 -18.31 5.19 -18.15
CA GLY A 297 -17.07 4.42 -18.18
C GLY A 297 -16.95 3.48 -19.39
N ASN A 298 -17.98 3.34 -20.22
CA ASN A 298 -17.98 2.50 -21.44
C ASN A 298 -17.25 3.16 -22.63
N VAL A 299 -16.12 3.80 -22.34
CA VAL A 299 -15.29 4.52 -23.31
C VAL A 299 -13.87 3.97 -23.34
N GLU A 300 -13.04 4.51 -24.23
CA GLU A 300 -11.61 4.24 -24.36
C GLU A 300 -10.88 5.58 -24.51
N GLY A 301 -9.66 5.68 -23.99
CA GLY A 301 -8.84 6.89 -24.09
C GLY A 301 -9.10 7.95 -23.02
N ASP A 302 -8.53 9.14 -23.20
CA ASP A 302 -8.64 10.22 -22.22
C ASP A 302 -10.05 10.83 -22.23
N ILE A 303 -10.61 11.00 -21.05
CA ILE A 303 -11.91 11.65 -20.81
C ILE A 303 -11.64 13.12 -20.50
N THR A 304 -12.37 14.01 -21.18
CA THR A 304 -12.35 15.46 -20.96
C THR A 304 -13.60 15.91 -20.20
N GLU A 305 -13.54 17.11 -19.60
CA GLU A 305 -14.63 17.60 -18.75
C GLU A 305 -15.97 17.77 -19.49
N ASP A 306 -15.96 18.04 -20.80
CA ASP A 306 -17.17 18.10 -21.63
C ASP A 306 -17.88 16.75 -21.80
N LYS A 307 -17.23 15.63 -21.43
CA LYS A 307 -17.79 14.27 -21.46
C LYS A 307 -18.39 13.85 -20.13
N LEU A 308 -18.33 14.68 -19.09
CA LEU A 308 -19.03 14.40 -17.85
C LEU A 308 -20.53 14.47 -18.08
N LEU A 309 -21.26 13.52 -17.50
CA LEU A 309 -22.72 13.57 -17.45
C LEU A 309 -23.18 14.75 -16.60
N TRP A 310 -22.47 14.98 -15.49
CA TRP A 310 -22.64 16.15 -14.63
C TRP A 310 -21.41 16.33 -13.74
N LYS A 311 -21.24 17.55 -13.23
CA LYS A 311 -20.23 17.92 -12.24
C LYS A 311 -20.84 18.88 -11.22
N ALA A 312 -20.76 18.53 -9.96
CA ALA A 312 -21.10 19.36 -8.81
C ALA A 312 -19.80 19.91 -8.18
N PRO A 313 -19.36 21.12 -8.55
CA PRO A 313 -18.15 21.73 -8.00
C PRO A 313 -18.35 22.16 -6.55
N LYS A 314 -17.25 22.51 -5.86
CA LYS A 314 -17.26 23.00 -4.47
C LYS A 314 -17.83 22.00 -3.48
N ARG A 315 -17.58 20.70 -3.72
CA ARG A 315 -17.97 19.60 -2.85
C ARG A 315 -16.72 18.93 -2.28
N ALA A 316 -16.57 18.93 -0.96
CA ALA A 316 -15.34 18.48 -0.31
C ALA A 316 -15.38 16.98 0.03
N LEU A 317 -15.29 16.10 -0.97
CA LEU A 317 -15.21 14.64 -0.78
C LEU A 317 -13.73 14.19 -0.68
N GLY A 318 -13.07 14.43 0.46
CA GLY A 318 -11.62 14.27 0.60
C GLY A 318 -11.17 13.01 1.32
N ARG A 319 -12.02 12.46 2.21
CA ARG A 319 -11.66 11.37 3.13
C ARG A 319 -12.59 10.18 3.08
N SER A 320 -13.89 10.45 3.07
CA SER A 320 -14.93 9.45 2.90
C SER A 320 -15.11 9.10 1.42
N SER A 321 -15.82 8.02 1.14
CA SER A 321 -16.19 7.62 -0.23
C SER A 321 -17.71 7.57 -0.37
N LEU A 322 -18.21 7.85 -1.57
CA LEU A 322 -19.66 7.90 -1.84
C LEU A 322 -20.28 6.50 -1.92
N VAL A 323 -21.61 6.42 -1.83
CA VAL A 323 -22.38 5.20 -2.11
C VAL A 323 -23.59 5.56 -2.97
N LYS A 324 -23.89 4.73 -3.96
CA LYS A 324 -25.11 4.85 -4.77
C LYS A 324 -26.17 3.95 -4.16
N LEU A 325 -27.30 4.52 -3.76
CA LEU A 325 -28.45 3.73 -3.32
C LEU A 325 -29.65 4.12 -4.19
N GLU A 326 -30.15 3.14 -4.94
CA GLU A 326 -31.18 3.34 -5.98
C GLU A 326 -30.75 4.44 -6.97
N ASN A 327 -31.53 5.52 -7.07
CA ASN A 327 -31.37 6.60 -8.04
C ASN A 327 -30.59 7.78 -7.46
N ARG A 328 -29.92 7.61 -6.32
CA ARG A 328 -29.29 8.71 -5.57
C ARG A 328 -27.85 8.37 -5.19
N ILE A 329 -27.01 9.40 -5.20
CA ILE A 329 -25.65 9.37 -4.69
C ILE A 329 -25.62 10.01 -3.31
N TYR A 330 -25.09 9.29 -2.34
CA TYR A 330 -24.89 9.74 -0.98
C TYR A 330 -23.40 9.87 -0.72
N PHE A 331 -22.95 11.06 -0.34
CA PHE A 331 -21.58 11.28 0.08
C PHE A 331 -21.54 12.25 1.25
N ILE A 332 -20.50 12.14 2.05
CA ILE A 332 -20.33 12.98 3.23
C ILE A 332 -19.08 13.81 3.02
N GLU A 333 -19.25 15.12 3.04
CA GLU A 333 -18.13 16.06 2.93
C GLU A 333 -17.22 15.95 4.15
N ASP A 334 -15.96 16.38 4.02
CA ASP A 334 -14.96 16.35 5.11
C ASP A 334 -15.47 17.01 6.41
N GLY A 335 -16.35 18.02 6.28
CA GLY A 335 -17.05 18.67 7.38
C GLY A 335 -18.28 17.92 7.90
N ALA A 336 -18.45 16.63 7.63
CA ALA A 336 -19.58 15.78 8.05
C ALA A 336 -20.97 16.32 7.65
N ALA A 337 -21.08 16.95 6.49
CA ALA A 337 -22.35 17.21 5.83
C ALA A 337 -22.64 16.08 4.84
N LEU A 338 -23.68 15.29 5.11
CA LEU A 338 -24.23 14.37 4.12
C LEU A 338 -24.90 15.19 3.01
N VAL A 339 -24.51 14.94 1.78
CA VAL A 339 -25.10 15.52 0.57
C VAL A 339 -25.68 14.37 -0.25
N ILE A 340 -26.88 14.61 -0.78
CA ILE A 340 -27.64 13.65 -1.56
C ILE A 340 -27.86 14.27 -2.92
N LEU A 341 -27.36 13.62 -3.96
CA LEU A 341 -27.55 14.04 -5.34
C LEU A 341 -28.45 13.05 -6.07
N ASP A 342 -29.21 13.54 -7.03
CA ASP A 342 -29.79 12.69 -8.06
C ASP A 342 -28.66 12.08 -8.89
N ALA A 343 -28.66 10.75 -9.05
CA ALA A 343 -27.55 10.06 -9.70
C ALA A 343 -27.46 10.34 -11.21
N LYS A 344 -28.57 10.77 -11.84
CA LYS A 344 -28.61 11.06 -13.27
C LYS A 344 -28.26 12.51 -13.57
N THR A 345 -28.71 13.47 -12.75
CA THR A 345 -28.55 14.91 -13.03
C THR A 345 -27.47 15.58 -12.20
N GLY A 346 -27.06 14.99 -11.07
CA GLY A 346 -26.15 15.63 -10.12
C GLY A 346 -26.78 16.75 -9.30
N GLU A 347 -28.10 16.99 -9.45
CA GLU A 347 -28.82 18.00 -8.70
C GLU A 347 -28.94 17.59 -7.23
N THR A 348 -28.84 18.57 -6.33
CA THR A 348 -28.94 18.31 -4.89
C THR A 348 -30.39 18.02 -4.50
N VAL A 349 -30.64 16.79 -4.04
CA VAL A 349 -31.92 16.37 -3.46
C VAL A 349 -32.07 16.88 -2.02
N GLY A 350 -30.99 16.83 -1.24
CA GLY A 350 -31.01 17.28 0.14
C GLY A 350 -29.66 17.21 0.82
N THR A 351 -29.57 17.81 2.00
CA THR A 351 -28.37 17.79 2.85
C THR A 351 -28.74 17.53 4.31
N LYS A 352 -27.82 16.92 5.06
CA LYS A 352 -27.96 16.68 6.50
C LYS A 352 -26.63 16.80 7.19
N LYS A 353 -26.53 17.68 8.18
CA LYS A 353 -25.36 17.76 9.06
C LYS A 353 -25.37 16.57 10.02
N LEU A 354 -24.35 15.71 9.95
CA LEU A 354 -24.21 14.52 10.79
C LEU A 354 -23.19 14.72 11.92
N GLY A 355 -22.27 15.67 11.78
CA GLY A 355 -21.28 15.92 12.83
C GLY A 355 -20.31 17.02 12.46
N ARG A 356 -19.04 16.83 12.82
CA ARG A 356 -17.99 17.84 12.62
C ARG A 356 -17.00 17.42 11.53
N ILE A 357 -16.64 16.14 11.50
CA ILE A 357 -15.55 15.65 10.67
C ILE A 357 -15.85 14.24 10.18
N MET A 358 -15.57 13.96 8.90
CA MET A 358 -15.79 12.64 8.32
C MET A 358 -14.48 11.99 7.90
N PHE A 359 -14.33 10.69 8.21
CA PHE A 359 -13.27 9.83 7.70
C PHE A 359 -13.86 8.53 7.14
N GLY A 360 -14.58 7.77 7.99
CA GLY A 360 -15.23 6.52 7.59
C GLY A 360 -16.15 6.71 6.38
N SER A 361 -16.42 5.63 5.67
CA SER A 361 -17.38 5.62 4.56
C SER A 361 -18.75 5.13 5.00
N PRO A 362 -19.85 5.64 4.43
CA PRO A 362 -21.18 5.07 4.64
C PRO A 362 -21.25 3.64 4.10
N MET A 363 -21.94 2.77 4.84
CA MET A 363 -22.30 1.41 4.41
C MET A 363 -23.80 1.37 4.09
N ALA A 364 -24.18 0.84 2.94
CA ALA A 364 -25.57 0.65 2.54
C ALA A 364 -25.99 -0.81 2.76
N ALA A 365 -27.10 -1.04 3.46
CA ALA A 365 -27.63 -2.38 3.72
C ALA A 365 -29.13 -2.31 4.03
N GLY A 366 -29.92 -3.23 3.47
CA GLY A 366 -31.37 -3.30 3.69
C GLY A 366 -32.12 -1.97 3.45
N GLY A 367 -31.72 -1.23 2.42
CA GLY A 367 -32.31 0.07 2.05
C GLY A 367 -32.00 1.21 3.03
N LYS A 368 -31.00 1.05 3.91
CA LYS A 368 -30.56 2.06 4.88
C LYS A 368 -29.07 2.37 4.71
N LEU A 369 -28.65 3.49 5.28
CA LEU A 369 -27.25 3.88 5.41
C LEU A 369 -26.83 3.80 6.87
N TYR A 370 -25.68 3.18 7.11
CA TYR A 370 -25.01 3.11 8.40
C TYR A 370 -23.77 3.99 8.32
N VAL A 371 -23.72 5.01 9.17
CA VAL A 371 -22.71 6.06 9.10
C VAL A 371 -22.07 6.26 10.46
N ALA A 372 -20.77 6.02 10.54
CA ALA A 372 -19.98 6.36 11.72
C ALA A 372 -19.18 7.64 11.46
N GLU A 373 -19.61 8.73 12.08
CA GLU A 373 -18.92 10.01 12.06
C GLU A 373 -17.73 9.99 13.01
N ASN A 374 -16.65 10.69 12.64
CA ASN A 374 -15.35 10.49 13.27
C ASN A 374 -15.31 10.89 14.76
N THR A 375 -16.20 11.77 15.25
CA THR A 375 -16.28 12.13 16.68
C THR A 375 -17.15 11.18 17.51
N GLY A 376 -17.46 10.00 16.97
CA GLY A 376 -18.13 8.92 17.68
C GLY A 376 -19.65 8.94 17.61
N ARG A 377 -20.25 9.62 16.62
CA ARG A 377 -21.69 9.43 16.33
C ARG A 377 -21.89 8.29 15.35
N PHE A 378 -22.82 7.40 15.63
CA PHE A 378 -23.24 6.35 14.72
C PHE A 378 -24.70 6.55 14.35
N TYR A 379 -24.97 6.72 13.07
CA TYR A 379 -26.29 6.95 12.52
C TYR A 379 -26.79 5.74 11.74
N VAL A 380 -28.07 5.43 11.91
CA VAL A 380 -28.84 4.66 10.94
C VAL A 380 -29.80 5.61 10.25
N LEU A 381 -29.67 5.73 8.92
CA LEU A 381 -30.41 6.66 8.10
C LEU A 381 -31.26 5.90 7.09
N LYS A 382 -32.51 6.32 6.90
CA LYS A 382 -33.40 5.80 5.86
C LYS A 382 -33.60 6.87 4.78
N PRO A 383 -33.40 6.56 3.50
CA PRO A 383 -33.81 7.45 2.41
C PRO A 383 -35.28 7.88 2.54
N SER A 384 -35.55 9.17 2.33
CA SER A 384 -36.89 9.75 2.25
C SER A 384 -37.00 10.67 1.04
N GLU A 385 -38.19 11.09 0.63
CA GLU A 385 -38.39 11.89 -0.59
C GLU A 385 -37.47 13.12 -0.66
N LYS A 386 -37.34 13.84 0.47
CA LYS A 386 -36.55 15.08 0.60
C LYS A 386 -35.13 14.88 1.13
N GLY A 387 -34.68 13.63 1.32
CA GLY A 387 -33.32 13.34 1.76
C GLY A 387 -33.21 12.05 2.56
N VAL A 388 -33.02 12.18 3.87
CA VAL A 388 -32.93 11.05 4.82
C VAL A 388 -33.65 11.35 6.13
N ASP A 389 -34.26 10.32 6.71
CA ASP A 389 -34.74 10.31 8.07
C ASP A 389 -33.71 9.62 8.99
N ILE A 390 -33.49 10.17 10.18
CA ILE A 390 -32.66 9.51 11.20
C ILE A 390 -33.53 8.44 11.87
N VAL A 391 -33.21 7.17 11.62
CA VAL A 391 -33.85 6.02 12.28
C VAL A 391 -33.34 5.90 13.71
N SER A 392 -32.02 6.07 13.90
CA SER A 392 -31.40 6.11 15.21
C SER A 392 -30.08 6.86 15.19
N GLU A 393 -29.66 7.26 16.39
CA GLU A 393 -28.33 7.80 16.65
C GLU A 393 -27.80 7.15 17.93
N ALA A 394 -26.59 6.60 17.87
CA ALA A 394 -25.80 6.20 19.03
C ALA A 394 -24.58 7.12 19.17
N ARG A 395 -24.08 7.25 20.40
CA ARG A 395 -22.93 8.10 20.72
C ARG A 395 -21.92 7.29 21.55
N LEU A 396 -20.70 7.18 21.03
CA LEU A 396 -19.54 6.62 21.71
C LEU A 396 -19.02 7.57 22.80
N ALA A 397 -18.05 7.09 23.59
CA ALA A 397 -17.43 7.90 24.62
C ALA A 397 -16.77 9.16 24.04
N GLN A 398 -16.66 10.20 24.87
CA GLN A 398 -15.96 11.42 24.45
C GLN A 398 -14.49 11.11 24.15
N GLY A 399 -14.01 11.53 22.98
CA GLY A 399 -12.64 11.28 22.53
C GLY A 399 -12.44 9.96 21.77
N GLU A 400 -13.44 9.08 21.75
CA GLU A 400 -13.38 7.84 20.99
C GLU A 400 -13.68 8.09 19.50
N GLU A 401 -12.62 8.22 18.71
CA GLU A 401 -12.70 8.54 17.29
C GLU A 401 -12.89 7.32 16.38
N VAL A 402 -13.60 7.54 15.27
CA VAL A 402 -13.85 6.52 14.23
C VAL A 402 -13.20 6.94 12.92
N PHE A 403 -12.24 6.15 12.44
CA PHE A 403 -11.58 6.37 11.14
C PHE A 403 -12.02 5.35 10.09
N GLY A 404 -12.16 4.09 10.49
CA GLY A 404 -12.63 3.01 9.63
C GLY A 404 -14.13 3.10 9.35
N SER A 405 -14.58 2.31 8.38
CA SER A 405 -16.00 2.20 8.03
C SER A 405 -16.64 1.04 8.82
N PRO A 406 -17.97 1.05 9.01
CA PRO A 406 -18.68 -0.14 9.47
C PRO A 406 -18.54 -1.28 8.44
N ALA A 407 -18.34 -2.50 8.93
CA ALA A 407 -18.41 -3.72 8.12
C ALA A 407 -19.60 -4.57 8.57
N ALA A 408 -20.28 -5.25 7.65
CA ALA A 408 -21.41 -6.11 7.99
C ALA A 408 -21.21 -7.53 7.50
N SER A 409 -21.54 -8.48 8.37
CA SER A 409 -21.57 -9.91 8.04
C SER A 409 -22.38 -10.64 9.12
N ASN A 410 -23.16 -11.65 8.73
CA ASN A 410 -23.91 -12.50 9.64
C ASN A 410 -24.90 -11.75 10.54
N GLY A 411 -25.64 -10.78 9.99
CA GLY A 411 -26.56 -9.96 10.76
C GLY A 411 -25.89 -9.13 11.87
N ARG A 412 -24.58 -8.90 11.78
CA ARG A 412 -23.76 -8.11 12.72
C ARG A 412 -23.05 -6.97 11.99
N ILE A 413 -22.78 -5.91 12.73
CA ILE A 413 -21.95 -4.79 12.30
C ILE A 413 -20.70 -4.76 13.16
N PHE A 414 -19.53 -4.73 12.52
CA PHE A 414 -18.24 -4.54 13.14
C PHE A 414 -17.81 -3.08 12.97
N LEU A 415 -17.53 -2.40 14.07
CA LEU A 415 -17.18 -0.99 14.09
C LEU A 415 -15.82 -0.79 14.78
N PRO A 416 -14.77 -0.38 14.05
CA PRO A 416 -13.46 -0.07 14.61
C PRO A 416 -13.43 1.36 15.16
N THR A 417 -12.82 1.56 16.33
CA THR A 417 -12.53 2.87 16.91
C THR A 417 -11.09 2.90 17.41
N ILE A 418 -10.57 4.09 17.71
CA ILE A 418 -9.23 4.20 18.33
C ILE A 418 -9.18 3.66 19.78
N GLU A 419 -10.31 3.24 20.35
CA GLU A 419 -10.40 2.68 21.71
C GLU A 419 -10.82 1.20 21.76
N ALA A 420 -11.54 0.68 20.75
CA ALA A 420 -11.97 -0.73 20.68
C ALA A 420 -12.48 -1.15 19.30
N LEU A 421 -12.57 -2.47 19.09
CA LEU A 421 -13.44 -3.06 18.08
C LEU A 421 -14.78 -3.46 18.71
N TYR A 422 -15.89 -3.05 18.10
CA TYR A 422 -17.24 -3.37 18.53
C TYR A 422 -17.89 -4.37 17.60
N CYS A 423 -18.69 -5.28 18.16
CA CYS A 423 -19.65 -6.08 17.41
C CYS A 423 -21.07 -5.76 17.85
N ILE A 424 -21.84 -5.22 16.92
CA ILE A 424 -23.19 -4.73 17.11
C ILE A 424 -24.15 -5.72 16.44
N GLY A 425 -25.12 -6.23 17.18
CA GLY A 425 -26.08 -7.23 16.70
C GLY A 425 -26.87 -7.85 17.84
N SER A 426 -27.76 -8.78 17.51
CA SER A 426 -28.49 -9.60 18.47
C SER A 426 -27.87 -11.00 18.60
N ALA A 427 -27.99 -11.62 19.78
CA ALA A 427 -27.59 -13.01 19.97
C ALA A 427 -28.39 -13.98 19.07
N THR A 428 -29.57 -13.55 18.63
CA THR A 428 -30.48 -14.27 17.72
C THR A 428 -30.41 -13.75 16.29
N SER A 429 -29.45 -12.89 15.93
CA SER A 429 -29.30 -12.41 14.55
C SER A 429 -29.17 -13.60 13.61
N ALA A 430 -30.18 -13.81 12.77
CA ALA A 430 -30.09 -14.74 11.65
C ALA A 430 -29.40 -14.01 10.49
N SER A 431 -28.38 -14.63 9.88
CA SER A 431 -27.86 -14.15 8.60
C SER A 431 -29.02 -14.17 7.60
N SER A 432 -29.18 -13.10 6.86
CA SER A 432 -30.12 -13.05 5.76
C SER A 432 -29.36 -12.68 4.50
N LYS A 433 -29.28 -13.65 3.58
CA LYS A 433 -28.73 -13.44 2.25
C LYS A 433 -29.87 -13.15 1.27
N PRO A 434 -30.12 -11.91 0.86
CA PRO A 434 -30.73 -11.69 -0.43
C PRO A 434 -29.76 -12.17 -1.51
N THR A 435 -30.32 -12.57 -2.65
CA THR A 435 -29.54 -13.01 -3.82
C THR A 435 -28.57 -11.90 -4.20
N ALA A 436 -27.26 -12.17 -4.12
CA ALA A 436 -26.24 -11.25 -4.59
C ALA A 436 -26.60 -10.76 -5.99
N THR A 437 -26.58 -9.44 -6.21
CA THR A 437 -26.75 -8.89 -7.55
C THR A 437 -25.65 -9.49 -8.43
N ALA A 438 -26.02 -10.05 -9.58
CA ALA A 438 -25.05 -10.63 -10.48
C ALA A 438 -24.04 -9.54 -10.88
N VAL A 439 -22.78 -9.69 -10.44
CA VAL A 439 -21.69 -8.86 -10.94
C VAL A 439 -21.69 -9.01 -12.47
N SER A 440 -21.68 -7.88 -13.19
CA SER A 440 -21.64 -7.86 -14.64
C SER A 440 -20.50 -8.75 -15.11
N ARG A 441 -20.85 -9.85 -15.80
CA ARG A 441 -19.88 -10.86 -16.20
C ARG A 441 -19.17 -10.39 -17.46
N GLU A 442 -17.85 -10.56 -17.46
CA GLU A 442 -17.04 -10.44 -18.67
C GLU A 442 -17.64 -11.30 -19.80
N ALA A 443 -17.52 -10.82 -21.03
CA ALA A 443 -18.01 -11.57 -22.19
C ALA A 443 -17.26 -12.92 -22.32
N ALA A 444 -17.93 -13.92 -22.88
CA ALA A 444 -17.29 -15.20 -23.15
C ALA A 444 -16.06 -15.03 -24.06
N LEU A 445 -15.01 -15.83 -23.81
CA LEU A 445 -13.79 -15.79 -24.60
C LEU A 445 -14.00 -16.34 -26.02
N THR A 446 -14.39 -15.46 -26.93
CA THR A 446 -14.60 -15.75 -28.36
C THR A 446 -13.45 -15.25 -29.22
N ASP A 447 -12.90 -14.07 -28.92
CA ASP A 447 -11.69 -13.55 -29.57
C ASP A 447 -10.44 -14.24 -29.03
N ARG A 448 -9.80 -15.03 -29.89
CA ARG A 448 -8.56 -15.78 -29.61
C ARG A 448 -7.32 -15.12 -30.21
N SER A 449 -7.43 -13.91 -30.77
CA SER A 449 -6.29 -13.18 -31.32
C SER A 449 -5.45 -12.58 -30.18
N VAL A 450 -4.14 -12.79 -30.25
CA VAL A 450 -3.20 -12.12 -29.34
C VAL A 450 -3.15 -10.65 -29.72
N ALA A 451 -3.34 -9.76 -28.75
CA ALA A 451 -3.23 -8.31 -28.91
C ALA A 451 -2.29 -7.67 -27.88
N GLN A 452 -1.87 -8.43 -26.87
CA GLN A 452 -1.00 -8.00 -25.78
C GLN A 452 -0.18 -9.17 -25.27
N LEU A 453 1.03 -8.89 -24.76
CA LEU A 453 1.87 -9.86 -24.08
C LEU A 453 2.11 -9.42 -22.64
N LEU A 454 2.31 -10.38 -21.75
CA LEU A 454 3.00 -10.19 -20.47
C LEU A 454 4.19 -11.14 -20.38
N LEU A 455 5.30 -10.64 -19.85
CA LEU A 455 6.46 -11.43 -19.49
C LEU A 455 6.55 -11.48 -17.97
N THR A 456 6.54 -12.68 -17.39
CA THR A 456 6.57 -12.88 -15.94
C THR A 456 7.70 -13.81 -15.50
N PRO A 457 8.36 -13.56 -14.34
CA PRO A 457 8.20 -12.39 -13.45
C PRO A 457 8.51 -11.05 -14.13
N THR A 458 7.79 -9.98 -13.77
CA THR A 458 8.00 -8.64 -14.37
C THR A 458 9.12 -7.85 -13.72
N GLU A 459 9.41 -8.14 -12.44
CA GLU A 459 10.46 -7.59 -11.61
C GLU A 459 11.03 -8.73 -10.77
N GLN A 460 12.36 -8.86 -10.70
CA GLN A 460 13.00 -9.87 -9.86
C GLN A 460 14.44 -9.48 -9.50
N ILE A 461 14.89 -9.91 -8.33
CA ILE A 461 16.32 -9.92 -7.95
C ILE A 461 16.89 -11.34 -8.06
N LEU A 462 18.08 -11.48 -8.63
CA LEU A 462 18.77 -12.75 -8.89
C LEU A 462 20.25 -12.66 -8.47
N LYS A 463 20.86 -13.80 -8.13
CA LYS A 463 22.32 -13.92 -7.97
C LYS A 463 22.95 -14.20 -9.34
N PRO A 464 24.25 -13.88 -9.52
CA PRO A 464 24.98 -14.31 -10.70
C PRO A 464 24.89 -15.82 -10.91
N GLY A 465 24.61 -16.23 -12.15
CA GLY A 465 24.40 -17.62 -12.53
C GLY A 465 23.03 -18.23 -12.17
N ASP A 466 22.16 -17.53 -11.43
CA ASP A 466 20.82 -18.01 -11.14
C ASP A 466 20.03 -18.24 -12.43
N LYS A 467 19.15 -19.25 -12.39
CA LYS A 467 18.21 -19.55 -13.46
C LYS A 467 16.81 -19.12 -13.07
N LEU A 468 16.10 -18.51 -14.01
CA LEU A 468 14.73 -18.06 -13.83
C LEU A 468 13.86 -18.58 -14.98
N GLN A 469 12.82 -19.36 -14.64
CA GLN A 469 11.82 -19.76 -15.62
C GLN A 469 10.92 -18.56 -15.96
N LEU A 470 10.96 -18.13 -17.21
CA LEU A 470 10.08 -17.09 -17.72
C LEU A 470 8.80 -17.70 -18.28
N ARG A 471 7.74 -16.89 -18.32
CA ARG A 471 6.51 -17.20 -19.07
C ARG A 471 6.10 -15.99 -19.90
N VAL A 472 5.84 -16.22 -21.19
CA VAL A 472 5.22 -15.24 -22.08
C VAL A 472 3.75 -15.58 -22.24
N LEU A 473 2.87 -14.74 -21.71
CA LEU A 473 1.43 -14.94 -21.72
C LEU A 473 0.79 -14.00 -22.74
N GLY A 474 -0.12 -14.53 -23.55
CA GLY A 474 -0.88 -13.77 -24.55
C GLY A 474 -2.25 -13.39 -24.02
N PHE A 475 -2.68 -12.18 -24.34
CA PHE A 475 -4.02 -11.68 -24.03
C PHE A 475 -4.65 -11.08 -25.27
N ASN A 476 -5.99 -11.16 -25.38
CA ASN A 476 -6.72 -10.47 -26.43
C ASN A 476 -6.89 -8.96 -26.13
N LYS A 477 -7.57 -8.22 -27.02
CA LYS A 477 -7.74 -6.77 -26.84
C LYS A 477 -8.46 -6.44 -25.52
N ALA A 478 -9.42 -7.27 -25.11
CA ALA A 478 -10.18 -7.13 -23.87
C ALA A 478 -9.38 -7.51 -22.60
N GLY A 479 -8.14 -7.99 -22.72
CA GLY A 479 -7.33 -8.38 -21.56
C GLY A 479 -7.70 -9.75 -20.98
N GLN A 480 -8.34 -10.61 -21.79
CA GLN A 480 -8.61 -12.00 -21.42
C GLN A 480 -7.39 -12.87 -21.73
N LEU A 481 -7.06 -13.79 -20.81
CA LEU A 481 -5.92 -14.68 -20.96
C LEU A 481 -6.17 -15.72 -22.06
N LEU A 482 -5.26 -15.79 -23.02
CA LEU A 482 -5.24 -16.82 -24.08
C LEU A 482 -4.34 -18.00 -23.73
N GLY A 483 -3.42 -17.81 -22.76
CA GLY A 483 -2.45 -18.79 -22.31
C GLY A 483 -1.02 -18.46 -22.76
N PRO A 484 -0.07 -19.40 -22.59
CA PRO A 484 1.30 -19.23 -23.04
C PRO A 484 1.41 -19.05 -24.57
N VAL A 485 2.24 -18.12 -25.02
CA VAL A 485 2.49 -17.88 -26.45
C VAL A 485 3.61 -18.78 -26.95
N LYS A 486 3.28 -19.71 -27.86
CA LYS A 486 4.26 -20.59 -28.50
C LYS A 486 5.15 -19.80 -29.45
N GLY A 487 6.45 -20.09 -29.45
CA GLY A 487 7.42 -19.46 -30.36
C GLY A 487 7.76 -18.00 -30.04
N ALA A 488 7.36 -17.48 -28.87
CA ALA A 488 7.80 -16.17 -28.42
C ALA A 488 9.33 -16.17 -28.23
N ALA A 489 10.01 -15.19 -28.82
CA ALA A 489 11.44 -14.98 -28.63
C ALA A 489 11.65 -13.99 -27.49
N VAL A 490 12.63 -14.25 -26.61
CA VAL A 490 13.00 -13.34 -25.53
C VAL A 490 14.47 -12.99 -25.65
N THR A 491 14.77 -11.69 -25.69
CA THR A 491 16.14 -11.16 -25.68
C THR A 491 16.47 -10.59 -24.32
N ALA A 492 17.74 -10.64 -23.93
CA ALA A 492 18.24 -10.06 -22.69
C ALA A 492 19.25 -8.95 -22.98
N GLU A 493 18.92 -7.72 -22.60
CA GLU A 493 19.81 -6.57 -22.63
C GLU A 493 20.39 -6.36 -21.23
N GLY A 494 21.68 -6.05 -21.12
CA GLY A 494 22.37 -5.91 -19.82
C GLY A 494 23.02 -7.20 -19.28
N GLY A 495 22.87 -8.33 -19.99
CA GLY A 495 23.62 -9.57 -19.75
C GLY A 495 22.78 -10.81 -19.46
N GLY A 496 23.44 -11.98 -19.50
CA GLY A 496 22.80 -13.29 -19.37
C GLY A 496 22.35 -13.86 -20.71
N SER A 497 21.59 -14.96 -20.67
CA SER A 497 21.07 -15.60 -21.88
C SER A 497 19.71 -16.24 -21.60
N VAL A 498 18.85 -16.34 -22.63
CA VAL A 498 17.55 -17.02 -22.54
C VAL A 498 17.59 -18.25 -23.46
N ALA A 499 17.34 -19.42 -22.88
CA ALA A 499 17.23 -20.67 -23.63
C ALA A 499 15.88 -20.78 -24.36
N ALA A 500 15.77 -21.73 -25.29
CA ALA A 500 14.57 -21.94 -26.10
C ALA A 500 13.32 -22.35 -25.28
N ASP A 501 13.52 -22.93 -24.10
CA ASP A 501 12.48 -23.27 -23.12
C ASP A 501 12.11 -22.10 -22.20
N LEU A 502 12.57 -20.89 -22.54
CA LEU A 502 12.35 -19.65 -21.79
C LEU A 502 12.99 -19.64 -20.39
N VAL A 503 14.01 -20.46 -20.16
CA VAL A 503 14.85 -20.33 -18.97
C VAL A 503 15.90 -19.24 -19.19
N TYR A 504 15.79 -18.14 -18.44
CA TYR A 504 16.85 -17.15 -18.34
C TYR A 504 17.96 -17.63 -17.42
N THR A 505 19.22 -17.45 -17.81
CA THR A 505 20.40 -17.63 -16.95
C THR A 505 21.08 -16.28 -16.78
N ALA A 506 21.19 -15.82 -15.53
CA ALA A 506 21.86 -14.57 -15.19
C ALA A 506 23.35 -14.59 -15.58
N PRO A 507 24.01 -13.44 -15.82
CA PRO A 507 25.46 -13.35 -15.96
C PRO A 507 26.17 -14.13 -14.86
N ALA A 508 27.29 -14.79 -15.20
CA ALA A 508 28.01 -15.64 -14.25
C ALA A 508 28.67 -14.86 -13.10
N ALA A 509 28.88 -13.55 -13.26
CA ALA A 509 29.50 -12.69 -12.25
C ALA A 509 29.03 -11.24 -12.36
N GLY A 510 29.29 -10.46 -11.32
CA GLY A 510 29.08 -9.02 -11.30
C GLY A 510 27.65 -8.58 -11.01
N VAL A 511 27.47 -7.26 -11.02
CA VAL A 511 26.16 -6.61 -10.91
C VAL A 511 25.62 -6.33 -12.31
N ALA A 512 24.35 -6.64 -12.57
CA ALA A 512 23.72 -6.32 -13.84
C ALA A 512 22.28 -5.82 -13.69
N ALA A 513 21.97 -4.75 -14.41
CA ALA A 513 20.63 -4.26 -14.67
C ALA A 513 20.16 -4.85 -16.00
N VAL A 514 19.25 -5.82 -15.96
CA VAL A 514 18.86 -6.59 -17.14
C VAL A 514 17.43 -6.24 -17.54
N VAL A 515 17.22 -6.00 -18.83
CA VAL A 515 15.90 -5.85 -19.44
C VAL A 515 15.66 -7.03 -20.37
N LEU A 516 14.66 -7.84 -20.03
CA LEU A 516 14.18 -8.91 -20.89
C LEU A 516 13.07 -8.36 -21.78
N THR A 517 13.15 -8.61 -23.09
CA THR A 517 12.10 -8.23 -24.05
C THR A 517 11.58 -9.47 -24.74
N ALA A 518 10.32 -9.81 -24.48
CA ALA A 518 9.60 -10.84 -25.22
C ALA A 518 8.98 -10.23 -26.48
N LYS A 519 9.02 -10.96 -27.60
CA LYS A 519 8.37 -10.62 -28.86
C LYS A 519 7.60 -11.80 -29.43
N ALA A 520 6.39 -11.53 -29.93
CA ALA A 520 5.61 -12.47 -30.73
C ALA A 520 4.79 -11.67 -31.76
N GLY A 521 5.15 -11.80 -33.04
CA GLY A 521 4.60 -10.93 -34.09
C GLY A 521 4.98 -9.47 -33.84
N GLU A 522 3.98 -8.59 -33.87
CA GLU A 522 4.13 -7.15 -33.59
C GLU A 522 4.11 -6.81 -32.08
N PHE A 523 3.71 -7.76 -31.23
CA PHE A 523 3.55 -7.51 -29.79
C PHE A 523 4.84 -7.72 -29.03
N SER A 524 5.03 -6.91 -27.99
CA SER A 524 6.17 -7.03 -27.08
C SER A 524 5.79 -6.82 -25.62
N ALA A 525 6.57 -7.41 -24.71
CA ALA A 525 6.48 -7.19 -23.27
C ALA A 525 7.87 -7.15 -22.67
N LYS A 526 8.03 -6.38 -21.59
CA LYS A 526 9.31 -6.25 -20.88
C LYS A 526 9.22 -6.80 -19.46
N ALA A 527 10.32 -7.35 -18.99
CA ALA A 527 10.58 -7.62 -17.58
C ALA A 527 11.94 -7.06 -17.20
N ARG A 528 12.15 -6.71 -15.93
CA ARG A 528 13.40 -6.14 -15.43
C ARG A 528 13.96 -7.00 -14.32
N LEU A 529 15.26 -7.27 -14.38
CA LEU A 529 15.96 -8.09 -13.41
C LEU A 529 17.15 -7.33 -12.84
N ARG A 530 17.35 -7.42 -11.53
CA ARG A 530 18.56 -6.96 -10.86
C ARG A 530 19.40 -8.18 -10.49
N VAL A 531 20.57 -8.32 -11.11
CA VAL A 531 21.53 -9.37 -10.77
C VAL A 531 22.53 -8.79 -9.79
N ILE A 532 22.57 -9.31 -8.57
CA ILE A 532 23.37 -8.76 -7.47
C ILE A 532 24.15 -9.91 -6.80
N PRO A 533 25.49 -9.87 -6.75
CA PRO A 533 26.30 -10.91 -6.13
C PRO A 533 26.06 -10.99 -4.61
N GLN A 534 26.55 -12.05 -3.98
CA GLN A 534 26.70 -12.07 -2.53
C GLN A 534 27.76 -11.05 -2.09
N LEU A 535 27.77 -10.74 -0.79
CA LEU A 535 28.84 -9.92 -0.20
C LEU A 535 30.22 -10.61 -0.42
N PRO A 536 31.31 -9.85 -0.58
CA PRO A 536 31.44 -8.41 -0.34
C PRO A 536 31.16 -7.54 -1.57
N TRP A 537 30.79 -6.28 -1.32
CA TRP A 537 30.59 -5.24 -2.34
C TRP A 537 31.48 -4.02 -2.06
N LYS A 538 31.91 -3.34 -3.13
CA LYS A 538 32.64 -2.08 -3.07
C LYS A 538 32.22 -1.16 -4.22
N PHE A 539 31.99 0.11 -3.92
CA PHE A 539 31.62 1.16 -4.86
C PHE A 539 32.44 2.43 -4.54
N ASP A 540 33.27 2.86 -5.48
CA ASP A 540 34.14 4.05 -5.37
C ASP A 540 33.77 5.15 -6.38
N PHE A 541 32.70 4.93 -7.16
CA PHE A 541 32.12 5.86 -8.13
C PHE A 541 33.13 6.50 -9.10
N ALA A 542 34.27 5.85 -9.34
CA ALA A 542 35.32 6.36 -10.21
C ALA A 542 34.86 6.50 -11.68
N ASP A 543 33.82 5.74 -12.04
CA ASP A 543 33.14 5.74 -13.34
C ASP A 543 32.05 6.80 -13.49
N GLU A 544 31.82 7.62 -12.45
CA GLU A 544 30.82 8.68 -12.41
C GLU A 544 29.39 8.18 -12.70
N LYS A 545 29.03 7.01 -12.14
CA LYS A 545 27.69 6.44 -12.29
C LYS A 545 27.06 6.14 -10.94
N VAL A 546 25.76 6.43 -10.85
CA VAL A 546 24.92 5.82 -9.81
C VAL A 546 24.73 4.36 -10.18
N PRO A 547 24.98 3.40 -9.27
CA PRO A 547 24.79 1.98 -9.58
C PRO A 547 23.35 1.71 -10.04
N PRO A 548 23.14 1.12 -11.23
CA PRO A 548 21.82 1.11 -11.89
C PRO A 548 20.80 0.22 -11.19
N VAL A 549 21.23 -0.68 -10.29
CA VAL A 549 20.36 -1.59 -9.54
C VAL A 549 19.92 -1.05 -8.17
N TRP A 550 20.45 0.12 -7.76
CA TRP A 550 20.10 0.72 -6.47
C TRP A 550 18.73 1.38 -6.53
N ILE A 551 17.83 0.92 -5.67
CA ILE A 551 16.48 1.48 -5.59
C ILE A 551 16.53 2.82 -4.87
N GLY A 552 15.90 3.84 -5.44
CA GLY A 552 15.76 5.16 -4.81
C GLY A 552 17.01 6.05 -4.89
N ALA A 553 18.09 5.57 -5.54
CA ALA A 553 19.34 6.31 -5.68
C ALA A 553 19.34 7.27 -6.88
N ASP A 554 19.07 6.76 -8.09
CA ASP A 554 19.31 7.43 -9.38
C ASP A 554 18.58 8.77 -9.54
N TYR A 555 17.33 8.87 -9.08
CA TYR A 555 16.59 10.14 -9.12
C TYR A 555 17.16 11.19 -8.14
N ARG A 556 17.82 10.75 -7.07
CA ARG A 556 18.13 11.58 -5.91
C ARG A 556 19.61 11.94 -5.78
N HIS A 557 20.47 11.11 -6.35
CA HIS A 557 21.91 11.27 -6.32
C HIS A 557 22.42 11.57 -7.71
N LYS A 558 23.46 12.40 -7.81
CA LYS A 558 24.14 12.66 -9.07
C LYS A 558 25.63 12.41 -8.89
N PRO A 559 26.33 11.92 -9.92
CA PRO A 559 27.78 12.01 -9.95
C PRO A 559 28.18 13.49 -9.86
N ALA A 560 29.09 13.82 -8.96
CA ALA A 560 29.62 15.17 -8.86
C ALA A 560 31.10 15.14 -8.50
N PRO A 561 31.96 15.92 -9.20
CA PRO A 561 33.30 16.18 -8.73
C PRO A 561 33.22 17.12 -7.53
N LEU A 562 33.81 16.72 -6.41
CA LEU A 562 34.01 17.58 -5.24
C LEU A 562 35.49 17.58 -4.88
N ASP A 563 36.11 18.75 -4.90
CA ASP A 563 37.55 18.92 -4.62
C ASP A 563 38.48 18.03 -5.48
N GLY A 564 38.05 17.70 -6.71
CA GLY A 564 38.79 16.82 -7.62
C GLY A 564 38.56 15.33 -7.39
N GLU A 565 37.81 14.94 -6.36
CA GLU A 565 37.40 13.56 -6.09
C GLU A 565 36.02 13.26 -6.67
N LYS A 566 35.81 12.00 -7.08
CA LYS A 566 34.57 11.52 -7.67
C LYS A 566 33.72 10.86 -6.60
N GLY A 567 32.44 11.18 -6.56
CA GLY A 567 31.48 10.59 -5.64
C GLY A 567 30.04 10.87 -6.07
N LEU A 568 29.09 10.46 -5.26
CA LEU A 568 27.68 10.78 -5.46
C LEU A 568 27.25 11.91 -4.54
N VAL A 569 26.65 12.97 -5.08
CA VAL A 569 26.00 14.03 -4.31
C VAL A 569 24.51 13.73 -4.18
N LYS A 570 23.99 13.76 -2.96
CA LYS A 570 22.56 13.91 -2.70
C LYS A 570 22.21 15.38 -2.87
N VAL A 571 21.59 15.71 -4.00
CA VAL A 571 21.24 17.10 -4.32
C VAL A 571 20.10 17.63 -3.45
N SER A 572 20.15 18.92 -3.14
CA SER A 572 19.14 19.69 -2.39
C SER A 572 18.04 20.27 -3.29
N THR A 573 18.30 20.33 -4.60
CA THR A 573 17.42 20.96 -5.60
C THR A 573 16.19 20.14 -5.98
N ILE A 574 16.01 18.95 -5.41
CA ILE A 574 14.81 18.13 -5.65
C ILE A 574 13.69 18.67 -4.75
N PRO A 575 12.62 19.27 -5.31
CA PRO A 575 11.61 19.96 -4.51
C PRO A 575 10.85 19.03 -3.53
N LYS A 576 10.87 17.71 -3.80
CA LYS A 576 10.12 16.68 -3.05
C LYS A 576 10.96 15.41 -2.88
N GLY A 577 11.16 14.98 -1.63
CA GLY A 577 12.03 13.84 -1.30
C GLY A 577 13.44 14.26 -0.89
N THR A 578 13.54 15.35 -0.13
CA THR A 578 14.77 15.81 0.55
C THR A 578 15.29 14.75 1.52
N ARG A 579 14.38 14.06 2.22
CA ARG A 579 14.64 12.77 2.87
C ARG A 579 14.62 11.65 1.83
N SER A 580 15.65 10.83 1.87
CA SER A 580 15.88 9.75 0.92
C SER A 580 16.46 8.52 1.58
N GLN A 581 16.02 7.37 1.11
CA GLN A 581 16.64 6.09 1.36
C GLN A 581 17.00 5.49 0.00
N ALA A 582 18.13 4.79 -0.04
CA ALA A 582 18.53 3.99 -1.19
C ALA A 582 18.88 2.57 -0.74
N TRP A 583 18.50 1.57 -1.53
CA TRP A 583 18.69 0.14 -1.21
C TRP A 583 19.63 -0.51 -2.19
N LEU A 584 20.68 -1.15 -1.65
CA LEU A 584 21.80 -1.64 -2.43
C LEU A 584 21.61 -3.08 -2.94
N GLY A 585 20.71 -3.86 -2.33
CA GLY A 585 20.48 -5.22 -2.80
C GLY A 585 19.45 -6.01 -2.00
N TRP A 586 19.88 -7.17 -1.50
CA TRP A 586 19.01 -8.22 -0.96
C TRP A 586 18.41 -7.86 0.40
N THR A 587 17.10 -8.07 0.55
CA THR A 587 16.37 -7.88 1.83
C THR A 587 16.64 -8.98 2.86
N SER A 588 17.17 -10.13 2.42
CA SER A 588 17.50 -11.28 3.26
C SER A 588 18.89 -11.21 3.89
N LEU A 589 19.66 -10.14 3.66
CA LEU A 589 20.98 -10.01 4.27
C LEU A 589 20.88 -9.79 5.77
N HIS A 590 21.79 -10.41 6.48
CA HIS A 590 21.97 -10.31 7.92
C HIS A 590 23.45 -10.48 8.26
N ASP A 591 23.83 -10.14 9.49
CA ASP A 591 25.18 -10.21 10.06
C ASP A 591 26.23 -9.60 9.14
N TYR A 592 26.10 -8.31 8.83
CA TYR A 592 27.03 -7.61 7.94
C TYR A 592 27.47 -6.25 8.47
N THR A 593 28.56 -5.76 7.89
CA THR A 593 29.10 -4.43 8.12
C THR A 593 29.03 -3.61 6.84
N ILE A 594 28.44 -2.43 6.91
CA ILE A 594 28.48 -1.41 5.86
C ILE A 594 29.39 -0.26 6.29
N GLN A 595 30.17 0.27 5.36
CA GLN A 595 31.03 1.43 5.54
C GLN A 595 30.87 2.37 4.33
N ALA A 596 30.96 3.67 4.53
CA ALA A 596 31.11 4.65 3.47
C ALA A 596 31.80 5.92 3.97
N ASP A 597 32.36 6.69 3.06
CA ASP A 597 32.84 8.03 3.31
C ASP A 597 31.74 9.04 2.99
N PHE A 598 31.58 10.05 3.84
CA PHE A 598 30.60 11.12 3.69
C PHE A 598 31.23 12.49 3.90
N LYS A 599 30.78 13.48 3.14
CA LYS A 599 31.09 14.91 3.34
C LYS A 599 29.83 15.71 3.15
N ALA A 600 29.53 16.66 4.03
CA ALA A 600 28.40 17.54 3.86
C ALA A 600 28.83 19.00 3.68
N THR A 601 28.05 19.72 2.89
CA THR A 601 28.10 21.18 2.82
C THR A 601 27.27 21.80 3.94
N GLN A 602 27.47 23.09 4.17
CA GLN A 602 26.67 23.90 5.09
C GLN A 602 25.94 25.00 4.34
N LYS A 603 24.68 25.24 4.71
CA LYS A 603 23.89 26.38 4.22
C LYS A 603 23.40 27.21 5.40
N GLY A 604 23.99 28.40 5.57
CA GLY A 604 23.75 29.20 6.78
C GLY A 604 24.25 28.47 8.02
N ASP A 605 23.40 28.26 9.00
CA ASP A 605 23.67 27.50 10.23
C ASP A 605 23.23 26.03 10.16
N ARG A 606 22.72 25.58 9.00
CA ARG A 606 22.10 24.26 8.85
C ARG A 606 23.01 23.27 8.15
N LEU A 607 22.99 22.04 8.66
CA LEU A 607 23.68 20.87 8.15
C LEU A 607 22.65 19.78 7.81
N PRO A 608 22.93 18.89 6.84
CA PRO A 608 22.04 17.78 6.52
C PRO A 608 22.22 16.62 7.51
N ASP A 609 21.33 15.63 7.41
CA ASP A 609 21.57 14.31 8.01
C ASP A 609 22.05 13.34 6.92
N MET A 610 23.07 12.54 7.23
CA MET A 610 23.63 11.55 6.31
C MET A 610 24.02 10.28 7.06
N GLY A 611 23.84 9.11 6.43
CA GLY A 611 24.09 7.87 7.15
C GLY A 611 23.95 6.59 6.35
N LEU A 612 24.05 5.50 7.09
CA LEU A 612 24.04 4.13 6.62
C LEU A 612 22.82 3.39 7.15
N ILE A 613 22.31 2.46 6.35
CA ILE A 613 21.25 1.54 6.75
C ILE A 613 21.82 0.12 6.80
N ASN A 614 21.62 -0.55 7.93
CA ASN A 614 22.07 -1.92 8.19
C ASN A 614 20.95 -2.71 8.89
N GLN A 615 20.48 -3.81 8.31
CA GLN A 615 19.39 -4.65 8.82
C GLN A 615 18.16 -3.83 9.26
N ARG A 616 17.73 -2.88 8.42
CA ARG A 616 16.58 -1.97 8.71
C ARG A 616 16.77 -1.04 9.92
N TYR A 617 18.00 -0.89 10.41
CA TYR A 617 18.40 0.17 11.34
C TYR A 617 19.14 1.27 10.60
N THR A 618 18.98 2.51 11.03
CA THR A 618 19.75 3.65 10.52
C THR A 618 20.83 4.05 11.53
N LEU A 619 22.07 4.21 11.08
CA LEU A 619 23.11 4.98 11.76
C LEU A 619 23.29 6.29 10.98
N ASP A 620 22.99 7.44 11.57
CA ASP A 620 23.18 8.73 10.90
C ASP A 620 23.94 9.76 11.74
N LEU A 621 24.76 10.53 11.02
CA LEU A 621 25.40 11.74 11.49
C LEU A 621 24.45 12.91 11.19
N GLN A 622 23.90 13.51 12.24
CA GLN A 622 22.82 14.49 12.13
C GLN A 622 23.33 15.92 12.15
N GLY A 623 22.66 16.79 11.41
CA GLY A 623 22.94 18.23 11.42
C GLY A 623 22.76 18.87 12.80
N ALA A 624 21.92 18.25 13.65
CA ALA A 624 21.76 18.56 15.06
C ALA A 624 22.99 18.21 15.94
N GLN A 625 24.13 17.86 15.33
CA GLN A 625 25.40 17.52 16.01
C GLN A 625 25.29 16.29 16.92
N ARG A 626 24.70 15.21 16.37
CA ARG A 626 24.48 13.93 17.05
C ARG A 626 24.81 12.76 16.12
N LEU A 627 25.19 11.64 16.71
CA LEU A 627 25.25 10.33 16.07
C LEU A 627 24.12 9.47 16.65
N GLN A 628 23.29 8.87 15.80
CA GLN A 628 22.13 8.11 16.27
C GLN A 628 21.98 6.76 15.55
N ILE A 629 21.73 5.71 16.33
CA ILE A 629 21.19 4.44 15.86
C ILE A 629 19.67 4.42 16.14
N ARG A 630 18.84 4.01 15.19
CA ARG A 630 17.38 3.84 15.38
C ARG A 630 16.77 2.81 14.43
N SER A 631 15.59 2.28 14.79
CA SER A 631 14.74 1.48 13.88
C SER A 631 13.56 2.28 13.34
N TRP A 632 12.80 2.96 14.21
CA TRP A 632 11.58 3.69 13.87
C TRP A 632 11.67 5.16 14.29
N THR A 633 11.67 6.08 13.31
CA THR A 633 11.90 7.50 13.57
C THR A 633 10.86 8.14 14.50
N ALA A 634 9.61 7.69 14.46
CA ALA A 634 8.55 8.28 15.29
C ALA A 634 8.51 7.73 16.73
N ARG A 635 9.30 6.68 17.05
CA ARG A 635 9.28 5.98 18.34
C ARG A 635 10.69 5.79 18.90
N LEU A 636 11.50 6.85 18.91
CA LEU A 636 12.90 6.81 19.36
C LEU A 636 13.04 6.38 20.83
N GLU A 637 12.26 7.00 21.72
CA GLU A 637 12.35 6.77 23.18
C GLU A 637 11.63 5.49 23.62
N LEU A 638 10.58 5.11 22.87
CA LEU A 638 9.75 3.96 23.22
C LEU A 638 10.26 2.68 22.58
N ARG A 639 10.51 2.66 21.27
CA ARG A 639 10.82 1.41 20.54
C ARG A 639 12.30 1.05 20.55
N PHE A 640 13.14 1.82 19.85
CA PHE A 640 14.58 1.58 19.80
C PHE A 640 15.35 2.75 19.18
N ALA A 641 16.13 3.44 20.00
CA ALA A 641 17.19 4.33 19.54
C ALA A 641 18.31 4.44 20.58
N LYS A 642 19.53 4.73 20.10
CA LYS A 642 20.65 5.19 20.91
C LYS A 642 21.20 6.44 20.28
N THR A 643 21.40 7.47 21.09
CA THR A 643 21.92 8.77 20.64
C THR A 643 23.16 9.12 21.43
N LEU A 644 24.16 9.67 20.73
CA LEU A 644 25.40 10.19 21.26
C LEU A 644 25.58 11.62 20.75
N ASP A 645 25.97 12.54 21.63
CA ASP A 645 26.42 13.87 21.19
C ASP A 645 27.71 13.70 20.39
N PHE A 646 27.70 14.20 19.15
CA PHE A 646 28.83 14.00 18.25
C PHE A 646 29.06 15.28 17.43
N LYS A 647 30.17 15.95 17.73
CA LYS A 647 30.54 17.18 17.02
C LYS A 647 31.24 16.84 15.71
N TRP A 648 30.76 17.43 14.62
CA TRP A 648 31.34 17.25 13.30
C TRP A 648 31.23 18.55 12.49
N GLN A 649 32.12 18.68 11.53
CA GLN A 649 32.33 19.90 10.74
C GLN A 649 31.88 19.68 9.31
N ALA A 650 31.25 20.70 8.73
CA ALA A 650 31.05 20.75 7.28
C ALA A 650 32.38 20.70 6.53
N ASP A 651 32.26 20.41 5.24
CA ASP A 651 33.33 20.38 4.27
C ASP A 651 34.49 19.43 4.61
N THR A 652 34.27 18.53 5.56
CA THR A 652 35.22 17.52 6.04
C THR A 652 34.69 16.14 5.69
N TRP A 653 35.56 15.28 5.14
CA TRP A 653 35.25 13.89 4.90
C TRP A 653 35.31 13.07 6.20
N TYR A 654 34.28 12.27 6.44
CA TYR A 654 34.19 11.31 7.53
C TYR A 654 33.96 9.91 6.99
N THR A 655 34.67 8.92 7.50
CA THR A 655 34.34 7.51 7.30
C THR A 655 33.36 7.08 8.38
N MET A 656 32.24 6.50 7.97
CA MET A 656 31.24 5.89 8.86
C MET A 656 31.26 4.38 8.68
N LYS A 657 31.24 3.62 9.79
CA LYS A 657 31.13 2.15 9.78
C LYS A 657 29.97 1.72 10.68
N PHE A 658 29.13 0.82 10.17
CA PHE A 658 27.96 0.32 10.87
C PHE A 658 27.83 -1.21 10.73
N ARG A 659 27.88 -1.92 11.86
CA ARG A 659 27.84 -3.39 11.96
C ARG A 659 26.59 -3.85 12.71
N SER A 660 25.96 -4.91 12.22
CA SER A 660 24.85 -5.62 12.86
C SER A 660 25.27 -7.05 13.18
N GLU A 661 24.89 -7.58 14.34
CA GLU A 661 25.18 -8.96 14.74
C GLU A 661 24.00 -9.57 15.46
N THR A 662 23.56 -10.73 14.98
CA THR A 662 22.43 -11.48 15.49
C THR A 662 22.94 -12.59 16.41
N GLN A 663 22.60 -12.52 17.69
CA GLN A 663 22.97 -13.53 18.67
C GLN A 663 21.87 -13.72 19.71
N GLY A 664 21.49 -14.98 19.98
CA GLY A 664 20.51 -15.29 21.03
C GLY A 664 19.12 -14.67 20.82
N GLY A 665 18.70 -14.47 19.56
CA GLY A 665 17.42 -13.83 19.23
C GLY A 665 17.41 -12.30 19.33
N LYS A 666 18.57 -11.67 19.57
CA LYS A 666 18.77 -10.22 19.64
C LYS A 666 19.67 -9.75 18.52
N VAL A 667 19.64 -8.46 18.20
CA VAL A 667 20.61 -7.85 17.27
C VAL A 667 21.37 -6.74 17.97
N THR A 668 22.69 -6.84 18.01
CA THR A 668 23.61 -5.81 18.49
C THR A 668 24.14 -4.99 17.33
N LEU A 669 24.00 -3.67 17.45
CA LEU A 669 24.31 -2.67 16.44
C LEU A 669 25.51 -1.86 16.95
N ARG A 670 26.56 -1.75 16.14
CA ARG A 670 27.77 -0.99 16.48
C ARG A 670 28.14 0.00 15.40
N GLY A 671 28.30 1.26 15.79
CA GLY A 671 28.63 2.38 14.92
C GLY A 671 29.89 3.11 15.35
N LYS A 672 30.63 3.62 14.37
CA LYS A 672 31.73 4.58 14.61
C LYS A 672 31.96 5.47 13.41
N VAL A 673 32.44 6.68 13.69
CA VAL A 673 32.70 7.75 12.73
C VAL A 673 34.04 8.42 13.05
N TRP A 674 34.87 8.63 12.04
CA TRP A 674 36.16 9.31 12.16
C TRP A 674 36.47 10.09 10.89
N LYS A 675 37.41 11.05 10.94
CA LYS A 675 37.79 11.80 9.74
C LYS A 675 38.51 10.88 8.77
N ARG A 676 38.18 11.01 7.49
CA ARG A 676 38.85 10.22 6.43
C ARG A 676 40.35 10.52 6.42
N GLY A 677 41.16 9.47 6.33
CA GLY A 677 42.63 9.55 6.41
C GLY A 677 43.21 9.41 7.81
N GLU A 678 42.41 9.56 8.87
CA GLU A 678 42.81 9.18 10.23
C GLU A 678 42.69 7.66 10.43
N SER A 679 43.38 7.14 11.45
CA SER A 679 43.26 5.73 11.82
C SER A 679 41.87 5.41 12.33
N GLU A 680 41.32 4.26 11.91
CA GLU A 680 40.05 3.76 12.42
C GLU A 680 40.10 3.62 13.96
N PRO A 681 39.13 4.17 14.70
CA PRO A 681 39.05 3.98 16.14
C PRO A 681 38.97 2.49 16.50
N ALA A 682 39.78 2.06 17.48
CA ALA A 682 39.79 0.68 17.95
C ALA A 682 38.42 0.29 18.54
N GLU A 683 37.87 1.15 19.39
CA GLU A 683 36.58 0.95 20.05
C GLU A 683 35.40 1.39 19.17
N TRP A 684 34.25 0.74 19.38
CA TRP A 684 32.98 1.22 18.85
C TRP A 684 32.49 2.42 19.66
N GLN A 685 32.15 3.52 18.99
CA GLN A 685 31.75 4.76 19.67
C GLN A 685 30.30 4.70 20.16
N ILE A 686 29.43 4.00 19.43
CA ILE A 686 28.03 3.83 19.78
C ILE A 686 27.64 2.36 19.61
N GLU A 687 27.04 1.78 20.65
CA GLU A 687 26.55 0.41 20.66
C GLU A 687 25.14 0.35 21.25
N ALA A 688 24.27 -0.45 20.64
CA ALA A 688 22.90 -0.66 21.07
C ALA A 688 22.45 -2.08 20.75
N THR A 689 21.67 -2.72 21.63
CA THR A 689 21.11 -4.06 21.39
C THR A 689 19.59 -3.99 21.39
N ASP A 690 18.97 -4.50 20.33
CA ASP A 690 17.51 -4.59 20.20
C ASP A 690 17.04 -6.00 20.59
N ASP A 691 16.17 -6.07 21.60
CA ASP A 691 15.58 -7.30 22.11
C ASP A 691 14.38 -7.78 21.26
N VAL A 692 13.83 -6.92 20.40
CA VAL A 692 12.75 -7.24 19.46
C VAL A 692 13.24 -6.98 18.03
N PRO A 693 14.31 -7.63 17.57
CA PRO A 693 15.10 -7.08 16.47
C PRO A 693 14.47 -7.20 15.08
N ASN A 694 14.97 -6.39 14.15
CA ASN A 694 14.90 -6.68 12.72
C ASN A 694 16.05 -7.65 12.36
N LEU A 695 15.69 -8.89 12.03
CA LEU A 695 16.67 -9.97 11.84
C LEU A 695 17.39 -9.93 10.47
N GLN A 696 16.87 -9.15 9.52
CA GLN A 696 17.43 -9.03 8.18
C GLN A 696 17.08 -7.67 7.57
N GLY A 697 17.77 -7.30 6.51
CA GLY A 697 17.48 -6.11 5.71
C GLY A 697 18.57 -5.80 4.69
N SER A 698 18.22 -5.05 3.65
CA SER A 698 19.15 -4.57 2.65
C SER A 698 20.12 -3.55 3.26
N PRO A 699 21.41 -3.60 2.91
CA PRO A 699 22.29 -2.45 3.06
C PRO A 699 21.70 -1.25 2.33
N GLY A 700 21.83 -0.07 2.91
CA GLY A 700 21.24 1.14 2.38
C GLY A 700 22.02 2.41 2.72
N LEU A 701 21.66 3.49 2.03
CA LEU A 701 22.08 4.84 2.37
C LEU A 701 20.87 5.62 2.89
N PHE A 702 21.10 6.43 3.91
CA PHE A 702 20.12 7.37 4.44
C PHE A 702 20.60 8.81 4.21
N GLY A 703 19.67 9.70 3.89
CA GLY A 703 19.97 11.11 3.75
C GLY A 703 18.77 12.00 3.97
N ASN A 704 18.98 13.17 4.57
CA ASN A 704 18.03 14.27 4.65
C ASN A 704 18.72 15.56 4.23
N ALA A 705 18.62 15.89 2.94
CA ALA A 705 19.28 17.01 2.29
C ALA A 705 18.29 18.17 2.03
N THR A 706 17.51 18.53 3.06
CA THR A 706 16.52 19.64 2.95
C THR A 706 17.23 20.99 2.87
N ASP A 707 18.24 21.16 3.72
CA ASP A 707 18.90 22.45 3.89
C ASP A 707 20.25 22.53 3.16
N ALA A 708 20.99 21.42 3.06
CA ALA A 708 22.31 21.37 2.44
C ALA A 708 22.56 20.00 1.78
N GLU A 709 23.57 19.95 0.92
CA GLU A 709 23.94 18.74 0.16
C GLU A 709 24.97 17.93 0.93
N PHE A 710 24.95 16.61 0.70
CA PHE A 710 26.02 15.73 1.15
C PHE A 710 26.47 14.80 0.03
N PHE A 711 27.69 14.33 0.17
CA PHE A 711 28.41 13.50 -0.79
C PHE A 711 28.71 12.16 -0.13
N VAL A 712 28.74 11.11 -0.93
CA VAL A 712 29.09 9.76 -0.51
C VAL A 712 30.10 9.15 -1.48
N ASP A 713 31.10 8.45 -0.92
CA ASP A 713 32.13 7.72 -1.64
C ASP A 713 32.54 6.43 -0.87
N ASN A 714 33.32 5.55 -1.50
CA ASN A 714 33.92 4.34 -0.93
C ASN A 714 32.94 3.46 -0.14
N VAL A 715 31.75 3.24 -0.70
CA VAL A 715 30.74 2.38 -0.07
C VAL A 715 31.21 0.93 -0.13
N ALA A 716 31.33 0.27 1.01
CA ALA A 716 31.71 -1.13 1.12
C ALA A 716 30.74 -1.89 2.02
N VAL A 717 30.38 -3.11 1.63
CA VAL A 717 29.52 -4.00 2.43
C VAL A 717 30.18 -5.38 2.51
N ASN A 718 30.37 -5.90 3.72
CA ASN A 718 31.03 -7.18 3.97
C ASN A 718 30.21 -8.01 4.96
N SER A 719 30.07 -9.31 4.72
CA SER A 719 29.57 -10.22 5.74
C SER A 719 30.49 -10.16 6.97
N ASN A 720 29.91 -10.22 8.16
CA ASN A 720 30.71 -10.39 9.37
C ASN A 720 31.32 -11.80 9.34
N GLN A 721 32.63 -11.89 9.59
CA GLN A 721 33.26 -13.19 9.79
C GLN A 721 32.67 -13.80 11.06
N LYS A 722 32.24 -15.07 10.97
CA LYS A 722 31.78 -15.85 12.13
C LYS A 722 32.96 -16.31 12.98
#